data_AF-A0AAQ3USP7-F1
#
_entry.id   AF-A0AAQ3USP7-F1
#
_cell.length_a   1.000
_cell.length_b   1.000
_cell.length_c   1.000
_cell.angle_alpha   90.00
_cell.angle_beta   90.00
_cell.angle_gamma   90.00
#
_symmetry.space_group_name_H-M   'P 1'
#
loop_
_entity.id
_entity.type
_entity.pdbx_description
1 polymer ?
#
loop_
_entity_poly.entity_id
_entity_poly.type
_entity_poly.pdbx_seq_one_letter_code
_entity_poly.pdbx_strand_id
1 'polypeptide(L)'
;MGSHHLFLLSTPAPQPPRPLLPPLRGRRGSCAGRTPTAVLASASGAARSPAAADDATRRRAVLLVGVSVLPLLRLRDAAAAAARVQRSTVDLVTDKTEIKADAIQPEEPQEELHQPDVKGPPARNLLAGLLNAIAVIASGVFAGLLGTSQQDKKALHSTISSMETKLAENEAAMSLLRENYEKRILDEQAELKKQARKFQEEEASLQDQLASSRRTVTSLTEEVQSEKELVGQLNLEIERLKRSIAEAEDDKHASEGKLKEKMEALNILHDKVNLLSQEVNGKEEHIRELSSLLSAKENDYQNLNVIYIQAQDNLEQANSQIKQLEKNVRTGKDDIKSKASLVDSLNKKVQTLYTEKGEVEEKIRALTTQYTDLKTSSEERASRDSELLFQKDDMLNQLEEELSAASSESSENRNKIAELNNELETTRTMLDNEVVARKSLSDVVHSTEEALRDSRNEVFKLSEELDEVKRSNQDLMTQISKLADEASEVRHALANKIEEAESVSAALSDELASVREVLKRSQEELEVTSNQLLSVSEAHADLNKELLDAYKKLESTTNELVKERKINATLNRELEALVKQSVIESEARKSLQVDLDEATRSLNEVNGSTLSLSKQLETTDSKISAIKEEKEMLSKALEEQKKSTAVAQENMEDAQNTIKRLGTERESFETRSKKLEDELATAKGEILRLRRQINTAQSPNTEVLQETGATPNNSQPLKEQPGNDRVQNTNSADAVASHSSKRIYRRRKGRPAA
;
A
#
# COMPACT_ATOMS: atom_id res chain seq x y z
N MET A 1 32.09 11.81 -104.75
CA MET A 1 33.21 12.66 -104.26
C MET A 1 32.63 13.78 -103.41
N GLY A 2 32.73 13.73 -102.08
CA GLY A 2 32.20 14.77 -101.19
C GLY A 2 31.95 14.30 -99.75
N SER A 3 31.19 15.12 -99.00
CA SER A 3 30.58 14.85 -97.69
C SER A 3 31.47 14.78 -96.42
N HIS A 4 31.32 15.79 -95.55
CA HIS A 4 31.50 15.76 -94.09
C HIS A 4 30.64 16.93 -93.50
N HIS A 5 29.62 16.71 -92.66
CA HIS A 5 29.65 16.58 -91.17
C HIS A 5 29.76 17.94 -90.42
N LEU A 6 29.03 18.27 -89.33
CA LEU A 6 28.01 17.62 -88.45
C LEU A 6 27.04 18.71 -87.88
N PHE A 7 26.01 18.48 -87.04
CA PHE A 7 24.85 17.53 -87.01
C PHE A 7 23.97 17.84 -85.75
N LEU A 8 22.86 17.10 -85.53
CA LEU A 8 22.01 16.97 -84.30
C LEU A 8 21.01 18.09 -83.92
N LEU A 9 19.76 17.80 -83.51
CA LEU A 9 18.80 16.71 -83.87
C LEU A 9 17.34 17.12 -83.49
N SER A 10 16.31 16.37 -83.90
CA SER A 10 14.90 16.85 -83.97
C SER A 10 13.81 15.74 -83.99
N THR A 11 12.51 16.13 -84.05
CA THR A 11 11.33 15.39 -84.63
C THR A 11 10.82 14.06 -83.97
N PRO A 12 9.69 13.42 -84.40
CA PRO A 12 8.35 13.88 -84.85
C PRO A 12 7.15 13.06 -84.24
N ALA A 13 5.96 13.04 -84.88
CA ALA A 13 4.76 12.20 -84.65
C ALA A 13 4.08 11.83 -86.01
N PRO A 14 2.98 11.02 -86.14
CA PRO A 14 2.16 10.27 -85.18
C PRO A 14 1.96 8.74 -85.50
N GLN A 15 0.84 8.11 -85.06
CA GLN A 15 0.49 6.66 -84.95
C GLN A 15 0.13 5.92 -86.28
N PRO A 16 -0.14 4.57 -86.38
CA PRO A 16 -0.45 3.48 -85.39
C PRO A 16 0.35 2.15 -85.66
N PRO A 17 -0.09 0.84 -85.47
CA PRO A 17 -1.25 0.19 -84.80
C PRO A 17 -0.93 -1.06 -83.88
N ARG A 18 -1.14 -2.31 -84.36
CA ARG A 18 -1.10 -3.67 -83.71
C ARG A 18 -0.83 -4.75 -84.81
N PRO A 19 -0.57 -6.09 -84.59
CA PRO A 19 -0.87 -6.95 -83.42
C PRO A 19 0.11 -8.14 -83.09
N LEU A 20 -0.36 -9.07 -82.21
CA LEU A 20 -0.09 -10.53 -82.09
C LEU A 20 1.03 -11.15 -81.19
N LEU A 21 0.66 -12.33 -80.67
CA LEU A 21 1.30 -13.33 -79.78
C LEU A 21 2.13 -14.37 -80.61
N PRO A 22 2.72 -15.48 -80.09
CA PRO A 22 2.77 -16.08 -78.72
C PRO A 22 4.27 -16.26 -78.27
N PRO A 23 4.76 -17.29 -77.50
CA PRO A 23 4.18 -18.35 -76.62
C PRO A 23 4.86 -18.41 -75.20
N LEU A 24 4.88 -19.44 -74.32
CA LEU A 24 4.37 -20.85 -74.26
C LEU A 24 4.07 -21.30 -72.77
N ARG A 25 4.42 -22.53 -72.35
CA ARG A 25 4.08 -23.24 -71.08
C ARG A 25 5.09 -23.04 -69.92
N GLY A 26 4.60 -23.09 -68.65
CA GLY A 26 5.46 -23.11 -67.44
C GLY A 26 4.89 -23.67 -66.10
N ARG A 27 3.56 -23.67 -65.87
CA ARG A 27 2.78 -24.41 -64.83
C ARG A 27 3.38 -24.65 -63.41
N ARG A 28 2.97 -23.87 -62.39
CA ARG A 28 2.40 -24.35 -61.08
C ARG A 28 2.09 -23.24 -60.04
N GLY A 29 0.83 -23.14 -59.58
CA GLY A 29 0.38 -22.57 -58.28
C GLY A 29 0.59 -21.05 -58.03
N SER A 30 -0.01 -20.43 -57.00
CA SER A 30 -1.24 -20.75 -56.25
C SER A 30 -1.71 -19.51 -55.44
N CYS A 31 -3.04 -19.39 -55.22
CA CYS A 31 -3.72 -18.54 -54.22
C CYS A 31 -3.64 -16.98 -54.28
N ALA A 32 -4.81 -16.37 -54.54
CA ALA A 32 -5.45 -15.27 -53.79
C ALA A 32 -4.82 -13.85 -53.66
N GLY A 33 -5.69 -12.86 -53.38
CA GLY A 33 -5.31 -11.52 -52.87
C GLY A 33 -5.87 -10.32 -53.65
N ARG A 34 -7.15 -9.96 -53.43
CA ARG A 34 -7.81 -8.79 -54.05
C ARG A 34 -7.50 -7.49 -53.29
N THR A 35 -7.54 -6.35 -53.97
CA THR A 35 -7.47 -4.99 -53.38
C THR A 35 -8.77 -4.63 -52.64
N PRO A 36 -8.81 -3.46 -51.95
CA PRO A 36 -9.71 -2.43 -52.50
C PRO A 36 -9.22 -0.96 -52.44
N THR A 37 -9.89 -0.14 -53.26
CA THR A 37 -9.99 1.34 -53.30
C THR A 37 -10.56 1.96 -51.99
N ALA A 38 -10.32 3.21 -51.58
CA ALA A 38 -10.51 4.54 -52.21
C ALA A 38 -12.01 4.98 -52.30
N VAL A 39 -12.47 6.26 -52.24
CA VAL A 39 -11.84 7.58 -51.98
C VAL A 39 -12.89 8.71 -51.76
N LEU A 40 -12.57 9.76 -50.97
CA LEU A 40 -13.16 11.13 -50.87
C LEU A 40 -14.69 11.36 -50.62
N ALA A 41 -15.03 12.65 -50.47
CA ALA A 41 -16.37 13.24 -50.24
C ALA A 41 -16.49 14.63 -50.91
N SER A 42 -17.70 15.16 -51.14
CA SER A 42 -18.08 16.61 -51.06
C SER A 42 -19.58 16.86 -51.38
N ALA A 43 -20.05 18.12 -51.33
CA ALA A 43 -21.44 18.52 -51.06
C ALA A 43 -22.20 19.28 -52.20
N SER A 44 -23.44 19.72 -51.88
CA SER A 44 -24.39 20.58 -52.63
C SER A 44 -25.25 19.90 -53.73
N GLY A 45 -26.50 20.30 -54.00
CA GLY A 45 -27.34 21.32 -53.33
C GLY A 45 -28.73 21.52 -54.00
N ALA A 46 -29.47 22.57 -53.58
CA ALA A 46 -30.80 23.02 -54.05
C ALA A 46 -32.05 22.21 -53.60
N ALA A 47 -33.24 22.81 -53.73
CA ALA A 47 -34.47 22.37 -53.05
C ALA A 47 -35.79 22.77 -53.76
N ARG A 48 -36.89 22.02 -53.51
CA ARG A 48 -38.28 22.51 -53.41
C ARG A 48 -39.26 21.46 -52.87
N SER A 49 -40.31 21.94 -52.21
CA SER A 49 -41.54 21.24 -51.76
C SER A 49 -42.74 21.71 -52.65
N PRO A 50 -44.04 21.34 -52.45
CA PRO A 50 -44.67 20.58 -51.34
C PRO A 50 -45.79 19.55 -51.74
N ALA A 51 -46.47 19.00 -50.71
CA ALA A 51 -47.83 18.41 -50.72
C ALA A 51 -48.07 17.07 -51.45
N ALA A 52 -49.08 16.22 -51.12
CA ALA A 52 -49.85 16.00 -49.87
C ALA A 52 -50.71 14.70 -49.96
N ALA A 53 -51.21 14.23 -48.80
CA ALA A 53 -52.32 13.28 -48.56
C ALA A 53 -52.17 11.76 -48.88
N ASP A 54 -52.57 10.95 -47.87
CA ASP A 54 -53.31 9.66 -47.84
C ASP A 54 -52.93 8.46 -48.77
N ASP A 55 -53.20 7.19 -48.47
CA ASP A 55 -54.05 6.56 -47.43
C ASP A 55 -53.38 5.30 -46.78
N ALA A 56 -54.07 4.68 -45.81
CA ALA A 56 -53.62 3.64 -44.90
C ALA A 56 -53.42 2.23 -45.52
N THR A 57 -52.79 1.24 -44.84
CA THR A 57 -53.48 0.48 -43.78
C THR A 57 -52.61 -0.53 -43.04
N ARG A 58 -52.82 -0.64 -41.71
CA ARG A 58 -52.64 -1.83 -40.83
C ARG A 58 -51.17 -2.33 -40.58
N ARG A 59 -50.81 -2.92 -39.42
CA ARG A 59 -51.53 -3.26 -38.16
C ARG A 59 -50.55 -3.55 -37.00
N ARG A 60 -50.95 -3.18 -35.76
CA ARG A 60 -50.53 -3.75 -34.45
C ARG A 60 -49.08 -3.41 -33.97
N ALA A 61 -48.78 -3.28 -32.66
CA ALA A 61 -49.67 -3.25 -31.47
C ALA A 61 -49.00 -2.64 -30.21
N VAL A 62 -49.84 -2.11 -29.30
CA VAL A 62 -49.63 -1.82 -27.86
C VAL A 62 -48.59 -0.77 -27.47
N LEU A 63 -49.06 0.25 -26.72
CA LEU A 63 -48.28 1.21 -25.93
C LEU A 63 -49.06 1.48 -24.61
N LEU A 64 -48.36 1.70 -23.49
CA LEU A 64 -48.99 1.79 -22.15
C LEU A 64 -49.73 3.12 -21.90
N VAL A 65 -50.83 3.07 -21.14
CA VAL A 65 -51.61 4.24 -20.67
C VAL A 65 -52.14 3.96 -19.24
N GLY A 66 -52.22 5.00 -18.39
CA GLY A 66 -52.62 4.93 -16.98
C GLY A 66 -51.44 5.25 -16.06
N VAL A 67 -51.16 6.49 -15.62
CA VAL A 67 -51.99 7.62 -15.16
C VAL A 67 -52.60 7.40 -13.76
N SER A 68 -52.02 8.15 -12.82
CA SER A 68 -52.32 8.36 -11.40
C SER A 68 -53.78 8.57 -10.97
N VAL A 69 -54.09 8.27 -9.69
CA VAL A 69 -54.58 9.24 -8.66
C VAL A 69 -54.84 8.54 -7.29
N LEU A 70 -54.73 9.29 -6.19
CA LEU A 70 -55.03 8.96 -4.77
C LEU A 70 -56.01 10.04 -4.21
N PRO A 71 -56.57 9.97 -2.98
CA PRO A 71 -56.79 8.87 -2.01
C PRO A 71 -58.24 8.82 -1.42
N LEU A 72 -58.52 8.02 -0.36
CA LEU A 72 -59.17 8.39 0.95
C LEU A 72 -60.09 7.33 1.62
N LEU A 73 -60.24 7.47 2.96
CA LEU A 73 -61.15 6.80 3.94
C LEU A 73 -60.85 5.30 4.24
N ARG A 74 -60.42 4.88 5.46
CA ARG A 74 -61.04 4.86 6.83
C ARG A 74 -62.02 3.68 7.02
N LEU A 75 -62.05 2.92 8.13
CA LEU A 75 -62.03 3.25 9.59
C LEU A 75 -60.88 2.51 10.37
N ARG A 76 -60.26 3.06 11.44
CA ARG A 76 -60.70 3.37 12.85
C ARG A 76 -60.91 2.07 13.69
N ASP A 77 -60.44 1.89 14.93
CA ASP A 77 -59.76 2.77 15.93
C ASP A 77 -58.38 2.17 16.36
N ALA A 78 -57.66 2.45 17.46
CA ALA A 78 -57.79 3.26 18.71
C ALA A 78 -56.37 3.81 19.09
N ALA A 79 -56.03 4.66 20.09
CA ALA A 79 -56.47 5.08 21.43
C ALA A 79 -55.68 4.41 22.60
N ALA A 80 -54.98 5.12 23.51
CA ALA A 80 -54.70 6.58 23.57
C ALA A 80 -53.49 6.96 24.47
N ALA A 81 -52.91 8.14 24.20
CA ALA A 81 -52.27 9.11 25.13
C ALA A 81 -51.08 8.68 26.02
N ALA A 82 -50.02 9.46 26.26
CA ALA A 82 -49.55 10.78 25.76
C ALA A 82 -48.01 10.88 26.08
N ALA A 83 -47.25 11.96 25.93
CA ALA A 83 -47.53 13.36 25.59
C ALA A 83 -46.39 14.03 24.76
N ARG A 84 -45.87 15.17 25.25
CA ARG A 84 -44.89 16.15 24.69
C ARG A 84 -44.28 16.92 25.90
N VAL A 85 -43.22 17.77 25.84
CA VAL A 85 -42.49 18.37 24.71
C VAL A 85 -41.02 18.75 25.05
N GLN A 86 -40.29 19.12 23.99
CA GLN A 86 -38.88 19.56 23.83
C GLN A 86 -38.42 20.86 24.54
N ARG A 87 -37.08 21.10 24.44
CA ARG A 87 -36.27 22.34 24.65
C ARG A 87 -35.71 22.57 26.07
N SER A 88 -34.56 23.23 26.28
CA SER A 88 -33.34 23.43 25.45
C SER A 88 -32.19 24.07 26.28
N THR A 89 -30.95 23.99 25.79
CA THR A 89 -29.83 24.96 25.93
C THR A 89 -29.28 25.41 27.31
N VAL A 90 -28.04 24.96 27.61
CA VAL A 90 -26.79 25.76 27.84
C VAL A 90 -26.63 26.66 29.10
N ASP A 91 -25.42 26.57 29.70
CA ASP A 91 -24.72 27.50 30.63
C ASP A 91 -25.30 27.79 32.05
N LEU A 92 -24.54 28.26 33.06
CA LEU A 92 -23.11 28.13 33.47
C LEU A 92 -22.94 28.79 34.88
N VAL A 93 -21.79 28.57 35.56
CA VAL A 93 -21.22 29.37 36.69
C VAL A 93 -21.70 29.07 38.13
N THR A 94 -20.75 29.28 39.06
CA THR A 94 -20.76 29.29 40.54
C THR A 94 -21.67 30.40 41.15
N ASP A 95 -21.89 30.57 42.47
CA ASP A 95 -20.95 30.50 43.61
C ASP A 95 -21.66 30.56 45.02
N LYS A 96 -20.93 30.19 46.10
CA LYS A 96 -21.11 30.45 47.57
C LYS A 96 -22.50 30.78 48.19
N THR A 97 -22.84 30.12 49.32
CA THR A 97 -22.69 30.67 50.71
C THR A 97 -23.11 29.72 51.86
N GLU A 98 -22.24 29.63 52.88
CA GLU A 98 -22.44 29.55 54.36
C GLU A 98 -23.67 28.90 55.06
N ILE A 99 -23.42 28.09 56.12
CA ILE A 99 -23.65 28.41 57.57
C ILE A 99 -23.39 27.17 58.48
N LYS A 100 -22.71 27.40 59.64
CA LYS A 100 -22.73 26.76 61.00
C LYS A 100 -23.49 25.41 61.23
N ALA A 101 -23.17 24.52 62.18
CA ALA A 101 -22.15 24.31 63.24
C ALA A 101 -22.25 22.79 63.66
N ASP A 102 -21.61 22.17 64.65
CA ASP A 102 -20.92 22.57 65.91
C ASP A 102 -19.69 21.68 66.19
N ALA A 103 -18.91 22.03 67.21
CA ALA A 103 -17.88 21.20 67.82
C ALA A 103 -18.06 21.15 69.35
N ILE A 104 -17.39 20.23 70.03
CA ILE A 104 -16.52 20.48 71.21
C ILE A 104 -15.93 19.18 71.78
N GLN A 105 -14.73 19.31 72.36
CA GLN A 105 -13.83 18.36 73.05
C GLN A 105 -13.17 19.15 74.20
N PRO A 106 -12.30 18.59 75.08
CA PRO A 106 -12.23 17.27 75.72
C PRO A 106 -11.88 17.37 77.24
N GLU A 107 -11.29 16.30 77.81
CA GLU A 107 -10.29 16.26 78.92
C GLU A 107 -10.67 16.37 80.42
N GLU A 108 -9.67 15.97 81.25
CA GLU A 108 -9.65 15.68 82.70
C GLU A 108 -9.04 16.89 83.50
N PRO A 109 -8.46 16.82 84.75
CA PRO A 109 -8.32 15.75 85.76
C PRO A 109 -8.45 16.19 87.27
N GLN A 110 -8.00 15.30 88.18
CA GLN A 110 -7.43 15.53 89.53
C GLN A 110 -8.29 15.72 90.82
N GLU A 111 -8.12 14.75 91.73
CA GLU A 111 -7.66 14.81 93.15
C GLU A 111 -8.42 15.47 94.34
N GLU A 112 -8.13 14.85 95.51
CA GLU A 112 -8.21 15.24 96.94
C GLU A 112 -9.53 15.51 97.72
N LEU A 113 -9.72 14.66 98.75
CA LEU A 113 -9.96 14.95 100.19
C LEU A 113 -11.05 15.96 100.63
N HIS A 114 -12.02 15.51 101.47
CA HIS A 114 -12.28 16.02 102.85
C HIS A 114 -13.56 15.41 103.52
N GLN A 115 -13.58 15.40 104.86
CA GLN A 115 -14.76 15.24 105.76
C GLN A 115 -15.06 16.62 106.43
N PRO A 116 -15.97 16.83 107.42
CA PRO A 116 -17.03 16.00 108.05
C PRO A 116 -18.39 16.75 108.30
N ASP A 117 -19.40 16.08 108.90
CA ASP A 117 -20.24 16.53 110.07
C ASP A 117 -21.36 15.48 110.35
N VAL A 118 -21.61 14.91 111.53
CA VAL A 118 -21.96 15.40 112.90
C VAL A 118 -23.48 15.54 113.18
N LYS A 119 -24.01 14.58 113.97
CA LYS A 119 -24.99 14.80 115.06
C LYS A 119 -25.22 13.53 115.91
N GLY A 120 -25.05 13.65 117.23
CA GLY A 120 -25.56 12.71 118.27
C GLY A 120 -26.49 13.48 119.22
N PRO A 121 -26.52 13.23 120.56
CA PRO A 121 -26.10 12.09 121.40
C PRO A 121 -27.34 11.65 122.27
N PRO A 122 -27.34 11.47 123.63
CA PRO A 122 -26.42 10.89 124.64
C PRO A 122 -27.01 9.64 125.36
N ALA A 123 -26.30 8.63 125.89
CA ALA A 123 -25.18 8.54 126.87
C ALA A 123 -25.57 8.67 128.38
N ARG A 124 -25.19 7.67 129.21
CA ARG A 124 -24.57 7.79 130.57
C ARG A 124 -24.47 6.45 131.35
N ASN A 125 -23.27 6.17 131.90
CA ASN A 125 -23.03 5.34 133.09
C ASN A 125 -22.52 6.25 134.21
N LEU A 126 -22.82 6.01 135.50
CA LEU A 126 -22.15 6.67 136.65
C LEU A 126 -22.52 6.07 138.02
N LEU A 127 -21.54 6.01 138.94
CA LEU A 127 -21.61 5.68 140.39
C LEU A 127 -22.06 4.23 140.72
N ALA A 128 -21.38 3.41 141.55
CA ALA A 128 -20.31 3.55 142.54
C ALA A 128 -20.69 4.11 143.94
N GLY A 129 -20.70 3.23 144.95
CA GLY A 129 -20.34 3.56 146.34
C GLY A 129 -21.44 3.48 147.41
N LEU A 130 -21.46 2.40 148.19
CA LEU A 130 -21.66 2.48 149.65
C LEU A 130 -20.92 1.32 150.36
N LEU A 131 -20.51 1.55 151.61
CA LEU A 131 -19.62 0.69 152.40
C LEU A 131 -20.03 0.76 153.88
N ASN A 132 -19.70 -0.29 154.66
CA ASN A 132 -19.82 -0.39 156.13
C ASN A 132 -21.26 -0.35 156.70
N ALA A 133 -21.54 -0.83 157.93
CA ALA A 133 -20.92 -1.87 158.78
C ALA A 133 -21.83 -2.12 160.00
N ILE A 134 -21.62 -3.22 160.75
CA ILE A 134 -21.65 -3.35 162.24
C ILE A 134 -21.37 -4.82 162.61
N ALA A 135 -20.91 -5.09 163.84
CA ALA A 135 -20.35 -6.39 164.25
C ALA A 135 -20.69 -6.80 165.71
N VAL A 136 -20.56 -8.11 165.97
CA VAL A 136 -20.25 -8.78 167.27
C VAL A 136 -21.02 -8.40 168.55
N ILE A 137 -21.82 -9.34 169.05
CA ILE A 137 -22.02 -9.68 170.50
C ILE A 137 -22.22 -11.21 170.54
N ALA A 138 -21.26 -12.05 170.94
CA ALA A 138 -20.79 -12.43 172.30
C ALA A 138 -21.47 -13.73 172.84
N SER A 139 -20.92 -14.35 173.91
CA SER A 139 -21.19 -15.75 174.29
C SER A 139 -21.30 -15.99 175.82
N GLY A 140 -22.15 -16.94 176.21
CA GLY A 140 -22.19 -17.59 177.54
C GLY A 140 -23.13 -16.97 178.60
N VAL A 141 -23.35 -17.60 179.77
CA VAL A 141 -23.02 -18.97 180.22
C VAL A 141 -23.77 -19.34 181.53
N PHE A 142 -23.95 -20.64 181.81
CA PHE A 142 -24.28 -21.32 183.10
C PHE A 142 -25.66 -21.22 183.82
N ALA A 143 -26.13 -22.42 184.18
CA ALA A 143 -26.59 -22.90 185.51
C ALA A 143 -27.86 -22.36 186.23
N GLY A 144 -28.86 -23.25 186.33
CA GLY A 144 -29.26 -23.80 187.63
C GLY A 144 -30.54 -23.27 188.31
N LEU A 145 -31.49 -24.18 188.60
CA LEU A 145 -32.12 -24.29 189.93
C LEU A 145 -32.77 -25.67 190.10
N LEU A 146 -32.86 -26.15 191.34
CA LEU A 146 -33.52 -27.40 191.74
C LEU A 146 -34.36 -27.11 193.00
N GLY A 147 -35.65 -27.46 193.06
CA GLY A 147 -36.44 -27.20 194.28
C GLY A 147 -37.97 -27.34 194.18
N THR A 148 -38.48 -28.53 194.51
CA THR A 148 -39.73 -28.80 195.26
C THR A 148 -40.91 -27.80 195.22
N SER A 149 -42.04 -28.20 194.63
CA SER A 149 -43.25 -28.63 195.38
C SER A 149 -44.28 -29.30 194.44
N GLN A 150 -45.37 -29.86 194.98
CA GLN A 150 -46.16 -30.91 194.32
C GLN A 150 -47.65 -30.56 194.09
N GLN A 151 -47.94 -29.50 193.32
CA GLN A 151 -49.35 -29.22 192.92
C GLN A 151 -49.55 -28.72 191.47
N ASP A 152 -48.55 -28.09 190.83
CA ASP A 152 -48.75 -27.33 189.57
C ASP A 152 -48.77 -28.16 188.27
N LYS A 153 -48.63 -29.48 188.34
CA LYS A 153 -48.39 -30.37 187.18
C LYS A 153 -49.45 -30.31 186.06
N LYS A 154 -50.69 -29.87 186.34
CA LYS A 154 -51.76 -29.83 185.33
C LYS A 154 -51.79 -28.57 184.46
N ALA A 155 -51.31 -27.42 184.97
CA ALA A 155 -51.30 -26.19 184.19
C ALA A 155 -50.20 -26.21 183.11
N LEU A 156 -48.98 -26.61 183.51
CA LEU A 156 -47.79 -26.61 182.65
C LEU A 156 -47.93 -27.47 181.39
N HIS A 157 -48.65 -28.60 181.46
CA HIS A 157 -48.84 -29.50 180.32
C HIS A 157 -49.62 -28.85 179.16
N SER A 158 -50.56 -27.94 179.47
CA SER A 158 -51.32 -27.23 178.43
C SER A 158 -50.48 -26.19 177.69
N THR A 159 -49.52 -25.55 178.38
CA THR A 159 -48.59 -24.61 177.76
C THR A 159 -47.54 -25.29 176.88
N ILE A 160 -47.08 -26.50 177.24
CA ILE A 160 -46.07 -27.24 176.46
C ILE A 160 -46.60 -27.60 175.07
N SER A 161 -47.79 -28.19 174.96
CA SER A 161 -48.35 -28.55 173.64
C SER A 161 -48.80 -27.35 172.80
N SER A 162 -49.00 -26.18 173.42
CA SER A 162 -49.15 -24.91 172.70
C SER A 162 -47.81 -24.33 172.18
N MET A 163 -46.66 -24.82 172.65
CA MET A 163 -45.35 -24.51 172.08
C MET A 163 -44.94 -25.52 171.01
N GLU A 164 -45.21 -26.82 171.21
CA GLU A 164 -44.93 -27.87 170.22
C GLU A 164 -45.61 -27.58 168.87
N THR A 165 -46.89 -27.19 168.89
CA THR A 165 -47.65 -26.79 167.70
C THR A 165 -47.02 -25.58 166.99
N LYS A 166 -46.68 -24.52 167.72
CA LYS A 166 -46.01 -23.32 167.17
C LYS A 166 -44.58 -23.57 166.69
N LEU A 167 -43.90 -24.57 167.24
CA LEU A 167 -42.58 -25.00 166.77
C LEU A 167 -42.72 -25.67 165.39
N ALA A 168 -43.66 -26.60 165.25
CA ALA A 168 -43.96 -27.27 163.99
C ALA A 168 -44.45 -26.30 162.89
N GLU A 169 -45.28 -25.30 163.24
CA GLU A 169 -45.69 -24.23 162.32
C GLU A 169 -44.50 -23.39 161.85
N ASN A 170 -43.58 -23.01 162.76
CA ASN A 170 -42.35 -22.29 162.38
C ASN A 170 -41.40 -23.15 161.54
N GLU A 171 -41.28 -24.45 161.83
CA GLU A 171 -40.46 -25.38 161.05
C GLU A 171 -41.01 -25.53 159.62
N ALA A 172 -42.34 -25.66 159.47
CA ALA A 172 -43.00 -25.66 158.17
C ALA A 172 -42.80 -24.32 157.41
N ALA A 173 -42.93 -23.18 158.09
CA ALA A 173 -42.71 -21.86 157.50
C ALA A 173 -41.24 -21.65 157.07
N MET A 174 -40.27 -22.09 157.88
CA MET A 174 -38.84 -22.06 157.53
C MET A 174 -38.52 -22.99 156.36
N SER A 175 -39.18 -24.15 156.27
CA SER A 175 -39.03 -25.08 155.14
C SER A 175 -39.52 -24.45 153.84
N LEU A 176 -40.74 -23.89 153.83
CA LEU A 176 -41.30 -23.16 152.66
C LEU A 176 -40.46 -21.95 152.25
N LEU A 177 -39.89 -21.22 153.21
CA LEU A 177 -39.00 -20.09 152.93
C LEU A 177 -37.68 -20.55 152.29
N ARG A 178 -37.10 -21.65 152.79
CA ARG A 178 -35.90 -22.28 152.22
C ARG A 178 -36.16 -22.76 150.80
N GLU A 179 -37.26 -23.47 150.57
CA GLU A 179 -37.69 -23.95 149.24
C GLU A 179 -37.83 -22.77 148.25
N ASN A 180 -38.40 -21.65 148.68
CA ASN A 180 -38.53 -20.45 147.84
C ASN A 180 -37.17 -19.79 147.50
N TYR A 181 -36.22 -19.75 148.44
CA TYR A 181 -34.88 -19.22 148.15
C TYR A 181 -34.05 -20.17 147.27
N GLU A 182 -34.12 -21.48 147.53
CA GLU A 182 -33.46 -22.50 146.73
C GLU A 182 -33.99 -22.50 145.30
N LYS A 183 -35.32 -22.40 145.12
CA LYS A 183 -35.94 -22.19 143.82
C LYS A 183 -35.47 -20.90 143.14
N ARG A 184 -35.45 -19.75 143.83
CA ARG A 184 -35.01 -18.48 143.23
C ARG A 184 -33.55 -18.55 142.75
N ILE A 185 -32.66 -19.16 143.52
CA ILE A 185 -31.25 -19.34 143.13
C ILE A 185 -31.14 -20.25 141.89
N LEU A 186 -31.97 -21.29 141.80
CA LEU A 186 -32.02 -22.16 140.61
C LEU A 186 -32.59 -21.43 139.38
N ASP A 187 -33.65 -20.62 139.56
CA ASP A 187 -34.26 -19.80 138.50
C ASP A 187 -33.27 -18.72 138.00
N GLU A 188 -32.60 -17.97 138.89
CA GLU A 188 -31.55 -16.99 138.54
C GLU A 188 -30.36 -17.66 137.85
N GLN A 189 -29.92 -18.84 138.32
CA GLN A 189 -28.85 -19.60 137.67
C GLN A 189 -29.27 -20.12 136.28
N ALA A 190 -30.55 -20.45 136.09
CA ALA A 190 -31.09 -20.83 134.79
C ALA A 190 -31.17 -19.62 133.83
N GLU A 191 -31.55 -18.43 134.31
CA GLU A 191 -31.54 -17.21 133.50
C GLU A 191 -30.13 -16.77 133.11
N LEU A 192 -29.16 -16.82 134.02
CA LEU A 192 -27.75 -16.53 133.70
C LEU A 192 -27.18 -17.52 132.68
N LYS A 193 -27.48 -18.83 132.82
CA LYS A 193 -27.12 -19.85 131.81
C LYS A 193 -27.80 -19.60 130.46
N LYS A 194 -29.02 -19.07 130.45
CA LYS A 194 -29.78 -18.72 129.24
C LYS A 194 -29.22 -17.47 128.55
N GLN A 195 -28.77 -16.47 129.30
CA GLN A 195 -28.07 -15.30 128.74
C GLN A 195 -26.68 -15.68 128.21
N ALA A 196 -25.91 -16.50 128.94
CA ALA A 196 -24.61 -16.98 128.49
C ALA A 196 -24.71 -17.76 127.16
N ARG A 197 -25.72 -18.62 127.00
CA ARG A 197 -26.00 -19.30 125.73
C ARG A 197 -26.32 -18.34 124.60
N LYS A 198 -27.17 -17.34 124.82
CA LYS A 198 -27.46 -16.30 123.81
C LYS A 198 -26.19 -15.59 123.34
N PHE A 199 -25.36 -15.11 124.26
CA PHE A 199 -24.10 -14.45 123.88
C PHE A 199 -23.17 -15.39 123.11
N GLN A 200 -23.11 -16.68 123.47
CA GLN A 200 -22.32 -17.69 122.75
C GLN A 200 -22.89 -18.02 121.36
N GLU A 201 -24.22 -18.03 121.20
CA GLU A 201 -24.92 -18.19 119.91
C GLU A 201 -24.74 -16.96 119.02
N GLU A 202 -24.78 -15.75 119.60
CA GLU A 202 -24.52 -14.48 118.92
C GLU A 202 -23.03 -14.35 118.52
N GLU A 203 -22.09 -14.72 119.39
CA GLU A 203 -20.65 -14.78 119.10
C GLU A 203 -20.35 -15.74 117.95
N ALA A 204 -20.91 -16.97 117.99
CA ALA A 204 -20.78 -17.93 116.92
C ALA A 204 -21.38 -17.41 115.59
N SER A 205 -22.56 -16.78 115.63
CA SER A 205 -23.20 -16.21 114.44
C SER A 205 -22.37 -15.06 113.83
N LEU A 206 -21.82 -14.17 114.66
CA LEU A 206 -20.93 -13.10 114.21
C LEU A 206 -19.59 -13.64 113.70
N GLN A 207 -19.08 -14.72 114.28
CA GLN A 207 -17.87 -15.40 113.80
C GLN A 207 -18.10 -16.09 112.45
N ASP A 208 -19.27 -16.70 112.22
CA ASP A 208 -19.66 -17.25 110.92
C ASP A 208 -19.93 -16.15 109.87
N GLN A 209 -20.53 -15.02 110.24
CA GLN A 209 -20.66 -13.85 109.38
C GLN A 209 -19.30 -13.23 109.03
N LEU A 210 -18.37 -13.16 109.99
CA LEU A 210 -16.99 -12.72 109.74
C LEU A 210 -16.25 -13.73 108.84
N ALA A 211 -16.52 -15.03 108.97
CA ALA A 211 -15.94 -16.05 108.12
C ALA A 211 -16.53 -16.03 106.70
N SER A 212 -17.83 -15.78 106.51
CA SER A 212 -18.43 -15.62 105.18
C SER A 212 -18.00 -14.30 104.51
N SER A 213 -17.94 -13.20 105.26
CA SER A 213 -17.39 -11.93 104.79
C SER A 213 -15.92 -12.08 104.37
N ARG A 214 -15.08 -12.76 105.16
CA ARG A 214 -13.68 -13.05 104.76
C ARG A 214 -13.60 -13.88 103.47
N ARG A 215 -14.44 -14.91 103.30
CA ARG A 215 -14.48 -15.71 102.06
C ARG A 215 -14.91 -14.90 100.83
N THR A 216 -15.85 -13.96 100.98
CA THR A 216 -16.25 -13.06 99.88
C THR A 216 -15.15 -12.05 99.56
N VAL A 217 -14.45 -11.50 100.56
CA VAL A 217 -13.29 -10.63 100.35
C VAL A 217 -12.14 -11.35 99.65
N THR A 218 -11.82 -12.59 100.00
CA THR A 218 -10.79 -13.37 99.27
C THR A 218 -11.22 -13.65 97.84
N SER A 219 -12.47 -14.07 97.61
CA SER A 219 -13.00 -14.32 96.26
C SER A 219 -12.96 -13.07 95.38
N LEU A 220 -13.35 -11.90 95.90
CA LEU A 220 -13.28 -10.63 95.18
C LEU A 220 -11.84 -10.17 94.95
N THR A 221 -10.90 -10.50 95.85
CA THR A 221 -9.47 -10.18 95.66
C THR A 221 -8.86 -11.04 94.55
N GLU A 222 -9.24 -12.32 94.47
CA GLU A 222 -8.84 -13.24 93.41
C GLU A 222 -9.46 -12.82 92.05
N GLU A 223 -10.73 -12.43 92.05
CA GLU A 223 -11.45 -11.92 90.87
C GLU A 223 -10.80 -10.63 90.33
N VAL A 224 -10.56 -9.62 91.18
CA VAL A 224 -9.87 -8.37 90.82
C VAL A 224 -8.44 -8.62 90.32
N GLN A 225 -7.71 -9.59 90.87
CA GLN A 225 -6.39 -9.95 90.37
C GLN A 225 -6.47 -10.62 88.98
N SER A 226 -7.48 -11.47 88.74
CA SER A 226 -7.70 -12.06 87.41
C SER A 226 -8.14 -11.03 86.35
N GLU A 227 -8.98 -10.06 86.73
CA GLU A 227 -9.40 -8.97 85.86
C GLU A 227 -8.22 -8.05 85.53
N LYS A 228 -7.36 -7.75 86.51
CA LYS A 228 -6.11 -7.00 86.31
C LYS A 228 -5.15 -7.71 85.34
N GLU A 229 -5.06 -9.04 85.40
CA GLU A 229 -4.28 -9.83 84.44
C GLU A 229 -4.89 -9.81 83.04
N LEU A 230 -6.23 -9.89 82.92
CA LEU A 230 -6.94 -9.74 81.66
C LEU A 230 -6.75 -8.34 81.05
N VAL A 231 -6.86 -7.27 81.84
CA VAL A 231 -6.57 -5.89 81.43
C VAL A 231 -5.10 -5.75 80.99
N GLY A 232 -4.17 -6.44 81.64
CA GLY A 232 -2.77 -6.53 81.19
C GLY A 232 -2.63 -7.15 79.79
N GLN A 233 -3.33 -8.27 79.53
CA GLN A 233 -3.34 -8.94 78.23
C GLN A 233 -4.00 -8.07 77.15
N LEU A 234 -5.15 -7.45 77.45
CA LEU A 234 -5.85 -6.54 76.52
C LEU A 234 -5.00 -5.33 76.15
N ASN A 235 -4.26 -4.74 77.10
CA ASN A 235 -3.32 -3.66 76.79
C ASN A 235 -2.17 -4.13 75.89
N LEU A 236 -1.60 -5.32 76.11
CA LEU A 236 -0.59 -5.89 75.21
C LEU A 236 -1.14 -6.19 73.80
N GLU A 237 -2.41 -6.60 73.69
CA GLU A 237 -3.10 -6.75 72.41
C GLU A 237 -3.36 -5.39 71.73
N ILE A 238 -3.78 -4.37 72.47
CA ILE A 238 -3.94 -3.00 71.96
C ILE A 238 -2.60 -2.48 71.41
N GLU A 239 -1.49 -2.65 72.12
CA GLU A 239 -0.15 -2.25 71.62
C GLU A 239 0.39 -3.16 70.51
N ARG A 240 -0.14 -4.38 70.34
CA ARG A 240 0.12 -5.23 69.16
C ARG A 240 -0.66 -4.73 67.94
N LEU A 241 -1.94 -4.41 68.12
CA LEU A 241 -2.83 -3.92 67.06
C LEU A 241 -2.44 -2.51 66.59
N LYS A 242 -2.10 -1.59 67.49
CA LYS A 242 -1.58 -0.25 67.14
C LYS A 242 -0.35 -0.34 66.23
N ARG A 243 0.62 -1.21 66.55
CA ARG A 243 1.80 -1.44 65.70
C ARG A 243 1.43 -2.04 64.35
N SER A 244 0.54 -3.05 64.33
CA SER A 244 0.06 -3.66 63.08
C SER A 244 -0.73 -2.68 62.19
N ILE A 245 -1.41 -1.67 62.78
CA ILE A 245 -2.10 -0.60 62.05
C ILE A 245 -1.07 0.37 61.47
N ALA A 246 -0.10 0.84 62.26
CA ALA A 246 0.96 1.73 61.78
C ALA A 246 1.80 1.08 60.66
N GLU A 247 2.17 -0.20 60.81
CA GLU A 247 2.87 -0.99 59.80
C GLU A 247 2.04 -1.09 58.49
N ALA A 248 0.72 -1.29 58.59
CA ALA A 248 -0.18 -1.30 57.44
C ALA A 248 -0.40 0.09 56.81
N GLU A 249 -0.31 1.18 57.57
CA GLU A 249 -0.36 2.56 57.05
C GLU A 249 0.94 2.94 56.32
N ASP A 250 2.10 2.55 56.84
CA ASP A 250 3.39 2.70 56.15
C ASP A 250 3.43 1.87 54.85
N ASP A 251 3.00 0.61 54.87
CA ASP A 251 2.91 -0.25 53.67
C ASP A 251 1.92 0.31 52.64
N LYS A 252 0.77 0.83 53.11
CA LYS A 252 -0.19 1.54 52.25
C LYS A 252 0.48 2.74 51.58
N HIS A 253 1.15 3.63 52.32
CA HIS A 253 1.81 4.80 51.74
C HIS A 253 2.97 4.41 50.80
N ALA A 254 3.71 3.34 51.10
CA ALA A 254 4.70 2.78 50.18
C ALA A 254 4.07 2.23 48.89
N SER A 255 2.86 1.66 48.96
CA SER A 255 2.10 1.21 47.78
C SER A 255 1.52 2.38 46.97
N GLU A 256 1.03 3.43 47.62
CA GLU A 256 0.53 4.67 46.99
C GLU A 256 1.65 5.43 46.27
N GLY A 257 2.86 5.46 46.85
CA GLY A 257 4.06 6.00 46.21
C GLY A 257 4.42 5.24 44.93
N LYS A 258 4.55 3.90 45.02
CA LYS A 258 4.79 3.03 43.87
C LYS A 258 3.69 3.19 42.79
N LEU A 259 2.42 3.36 43.18
CA LEU A 259 1.32 3.58 42.24
C LEU A 259 1.47 4.90 41.47
N LYS A 260 1.87 5.99 42.14
CA LYS A 260 2.17 7.28 41.47
C LYS A 260 3.34 7.15 40.49
N GLU A 261 4.45 6.53 40.89
CA GLU A 261 5.59 6.27 40.00
C GLU A 261 5.17 5.47 38.76
N LYS A 262 4.29 4.47 38.91
CA LYS A 262 3.75 3.71 37.78
C LYS A 262 2.79 4.53 36.91
N MET A 263 2.00 5.44 37.47
CA MET A 263 1.18 6.37 36.68
C MET A 263 2.03 7.37 35.88
N GLU A 264 3.08 7.92 36.48
CA GLU A 264 4.02 8.81 35.77
C GLU A 264 4.75 8.07 34.64
N ALA A 265 5.23 6.85 34.89
CA ALA A 265 5.81 6.00 33.86
C ALA A 265 4.82 5.62 32.74
N LEU A 266 3.55 5.39 33.09
CA LEU A 266 2.47 5.10 32.12
C LEU A 266 2.18 6.32 31.25
N ASN A 267 2.13 7.53 31.82
CA ASN A 267 1.94 8.77 31.07
C ASN A 267 3.10 8.98 30.06
N ILE A 268 4.35 8.83 30.51
CA ILE A 268 5.54 8.91 29.63
C ILE A 268 5.48 7.87 28.51
N LEU A 269 5.02 6.65 28.81
CA LEU A 269 4.84 5.60 27.79
C LEU A 269 3.70 5.92 26.83
N HIS A 270 2.60 6.52 27.29
CA HIS A 270 1.47 6.95 26.47
C HIS A 270 1.89 8.08 25.50
N ASP A 271 2.62 9.08 25.98
CA ASP A 271 3.20 10.13 25.13
C ASP A 271 4.16 9.55 24.08
N LYS A 272 4.97 8.56 24.46
CA LYS A 272 5.84 7.84 23.52
C LYS A 272 5.04 7.06 22.46
N VAL A 273 3.94 6.40 22.85
CA VAL A 273 3.04 5.71 21.91
C VAL A 273 2.41 6.72 20.95
N ASN A 274 1.92 7.86 21.44
CA ASN A 274 1.34 8.92 20.61
C ASN A 274 2.35 9.48 19.59
N LEU A 275 3.60 9.72 20.02
CA LEU A 275 4.68 10.17 19.14
C LEU A 275 5.04 9.11 18.07
N LEU A 276 5.13 7.83 18.46
CA LEU A 276 5.38 6.74 17.52
C LEU A 276 4.20 6.54 16.54
N SER A 277 2.96 6.75 16.97
CA SER A 277 1.79 6.71 16.06
C SER A 277 1.83 7.85 15.03
N GLN A 278 2.27 9.05 15.41
CA GLN A 278 2.50 10.15 14.45
C GLN A 278 3.63 9.81 13.47
N GLU A 279 4.72 9.21 13.93
CA GLU A 279 5.83 8.76 13.08
C GLU A 279 5.42 7.64 12.12
N VAL A 280 4.58 6.70 12.57
CA VAL A 280 4.00 5.64 11.73
C VAL A 280 3.08 6.23 10.67
N ASN A 281 2.17 7.14 11.04
CA ASN A 281 1.26 7.79 10.09
C ASN A 281 2.02 8.54 8.98
N GLY A 282 3.03 9.34 9.34
CA GLY A 282 3.86 10.07 8.36
C GLY A 282 4.68 9.14 7.45
N LYS A 283 5.16 8.01 7.97
CA LYS A 283 5.79 6.96 7.14
C LYS A 283 4.79 6.28 6.22
N GLU A 284 3.56 6.03 6.67
CA GLU A 284 2.52 5.43 5.84
C GLU A 284 2.06 6.38 4.73
N GLU A 285 1.97 7.68 5.01
CA GLU A 285 1.75 8.73 4.01
C GLU A 285 2.87 8.72 2.95
N HIS A 286 4.15 8.74 3.34
CA HIS A 286 5.26 8.63 2.39
C HIS A 286 5.28 7.30 1.62
N ILE A 287 4.89 6.17 2.22
CA ILE A 287 4.74 4.89 1.51
C ILE A 287 3.63 4.99 0.46
N ARG A 288 2.53 5.70 0.76
CA ARG A 288 1.41 5.92 -0.16
C ARG A 288 1.82 6.84 -1.33
N GLU A 289 2.58 7.89 -1.05
CA GLU A 289 3.19 8.78 -2.07
C GLU A 289 4.15 8.01 -2.98
N LEU A 290 5.08 7.23 -2.40
CA LEU A 290 6.03 6.41 -3.16
C LEU A 290 5.34 5.34 -3.99
N SER A 291 4.25 4.74 -3.48
CA SER A 291 3.43 3.77 -4.24
C SER A 291 2.72 4.43 -5.42
N SER A 292 2.22 5.66 -5.26
CA SER A 292 1.64 6.45 -6.34
C SER A 292 2.68 6.84 -7.40
N LEU A 293 3.87 7.29 -6.97
CA LEU A 293 4.99 7.62 -7.85
C LEU A 293 5.50 6.40 -8.61
N LEU A 294 5.58 5.23 -7.96
CA LEU A 294 5.95 3.96 -8.58
C LEU A 294 4.90 3.52 -9.61
N SER A 295 3.61 3.63 -9.29
CA SER A 295 2.51 3.34 -10.23
C SER A 295 2.53 4.27 -11.45
N ALA A 296 2.83 5.56 -11.26
CA ALA A 296 3.04 6.50 -12.36
C ALA A 296 4.26 6.12 -13.22
N LYS A 297 5.37 5.70 -12.61
CA LYS A 297 6.58 5.29 -13.34
C LYS A 297 6.44 3.95 -14.07
N GLU A 298 5.65 3.02 -13.53
CA GLU A 298 5.27 1.80 -14.24
C GLU A 298 4.43 2.14 -15.47
N ASN A 299 3.44 3.04 -15.34
CA ASN A 299 2.65 3.52 -16.48
C ASN A 299 3.54 4.23 -17.52
N ASP A 300 4.46 5.10 -17.13
CA ASP A 300 5.45 5.72 -18.04
C ASP A 300 6.26 4.65 -18.80
N TYR A 301 6.70 3.59 -18.11
CA TYR A 301 7.45 2.48 -18.71
C TYR A 301 6.60 1.67 -19.71
N GLN A 302 5.35 1.34 -19.36
CA GLN A 302 4.44 0.64 -20.28
C GLN A 302 4.15 1.47 -21.54
N ASN A 303 3.91 2.78 -21.39
CA ASN A 303 3.74 3.69 -22.53
C ASN A 303 5.01 3.77 -23.39
N LEU A 304 6.20 3.85 -22.77
CA LEU A 304 7.48 3.84 -23.49
C LEU A 304 7.72 2.52 -24.24
N ASN A 305 7.32 1.38 -23.65
CA ASN A 305 7.41 0.06 -24.27
C ASN A 305 6.48 -0.05 -25.49
N VAL A 306 5.24 0.46 -25.41
CA VAL A 306 4.32 0.54 -26.57
C VAL A 306 4.91 1.41 -27.68
N ILE A 307 5.48 2.57 -27.34
CA ILE A 307 6.14 3.47 -28.31
C ILE A 307 7.37 2.78 -28.93
N TYR A 308 8.15 2.03 -28.15
CA TYR A 308 9.31 1.27 -28.62
C TYR A 308 8.90 0.18 -29.62
N ILE A 309 7.89 -0.63 -29.31
CA ILE A 309 7.37 -1.68 -30.21
C ILE A 309 6.84 -1.03 -31.49
N GLN A 310 6.04 0.03 -31.39
CA GLN A 310 5.52 0.75 -32.56
C GLN A 310 6.64 1.35 -33.42
N ALA A 311 7.72 1.86 -32.81
CA ALA A 311 8.90 2.35 -33.53
C ALA A 311 9.67 1.22 -34.22
N GLN A 312 9.75 0.04 -33.60
CA GLN A 312 10.35 -1.17 -34.19
C GLN A 312 9.54 -1.65 -35.41
N ASP A 313 8.21 -1.73 -35.30
CA ASP A 313 7.31 -2.13 -36.39
C ASP A 313 7.39 -1.13 -37.57
N ASN A 314 7.37 0.17 -37.27
CA ASN A 314 7.55 1.23 -38.28
C ASN A 314 8.93 1.13 -38.98
N LEU A 315 9.98 0.77 -38.24
CA LEU A 315 11.32 0.57 -38.80
C LEU A 315 11.38 -0.69 -39.69
N GLU A 316 10.74 -1.79 -39.31
CA GLU A 316 10.64 -2.97 -40.16
C GLU A 316 9.82 -2.69 -41.43
N GLN A 317 8.71 -1.95 -41.30
CA GLN A 317 7.91 -1.50 -42.44
C GLN A 317 8.75 -0.63 -43.39
N ALA A 318 9.48 0.37 -42.88
CA ALA A 318 10.37 1.22 -43.67
C ALA A 318 11.47 0.40 -44.37
N ASN A 319 12.09 -0.56 -43.67
CA ASN A 319 13.07 -1.48 -44.26
C ASN A 319 12.47 -2.37 -45.36
N SER A 320 11.20 -2.78 -45.25
CA SER A 320 10.50 -3.52 -46.31
C SER A 320 10.26 -2.65 -47.55
N GLN A 321 9.88 -1.37 -47.35
CA GLN A 321 9.71 -0.39 -48.42
C GLN A 321 11.03 -0.09 -49.13
N ILE A 322 12.13 0.09 -48.38
CA ILE A 322 13.47 0.29 -48.94
C ILE A 322 13.88 -0.90 -49.81
N LYS A 323 13.71 -2.14 -49.34
CA LYS A 323 13.99 -3.36 -50.14
C LYS A 323 13.15 -3.43 -51.44
N GLN A 324 11.88 -3.01 -51.38
CA GLN A 324 11.02 -2.96 -52.58
C GLN A 324 11.43 -1.82 -53.53
N LEU A 325 11.81 -0.65 -53.02
CA LEU A 325 12.33 0.47 -53.82
C LEU A 325 13.66 0.09 -54.48
N GLU A 326 14.58 -0.57 -53.77
CA GLU A 326 15.81 -1.11 -54.38
C GLU A 326 15.52 -2.07 -55.53
N LYS A 327 14.55 -2.97 -55.36
CA LYS A 327 14.11 -3.90 -56.42
C LYS A 327 13.57 -3.14 -57.63
N ASN A 328 12.73 -2.13 -57.40
CA ASN A 328 12.16 -1.28 -58.46
C ASN A 328 13.25 -0.46 -59.18
N VAL A 329 14.26 0.06 -58.46
CA VAL A 329 15.40 0.79 -59.04
C VAL A 329 16.30 -0.14 -59.86
N ARG A 330 16.53 -1.38 -59.42
CA ARG A 330 17.28 -2.39 -60.19
C ARG A 330 16.55 -2.73 -61.48
N THR A 331 15.26 -3.06 -61.44
CA THR A 331 14.48 -3.38 -62.65
C THR A 331 14.35 -2.18 -63.59
N GLY A 332 14.18 -0.96 -63.06
CA GLY A 332 14.19 0.26 -63.86
C GLY A 332 15.55 0.53 -64.53
N LYS A 333 16.67 0.25 -63.85
CA LYS A 333 18.01 0.35 -64.42
C LYS A 333 18.24 -0.65 -65.56
N ASP A 334 17.75 -1.89 -65.42
CA ASP A 334 17.87 -2.91 -66.45
C ASP A 334 16.96 -2.63 -67.66
N ASP A 335 15.75 -2.11 -67.44
CA ASP A 335 14.86 -1.60 -68.49
C ASP A 335 15.50 -0.42 -69.26
N ILE A 336 16.04 0.58 -68.56
CA ILE A 336 16.79 1.70 -69.17
C ILE A 336 18.00 1.18 -69.98
N LYS A 337 18.74 0.19 -69.46
CA LYS A 337 19.86 -0.42 -70.18
C LYS A 337 19.41 -1.14 -71.46
N SER A 338 18.27 -1.84 -71.41
CA SER A 338 17.69 -2.47 -72.60
C SER A 338 17.25 -1.44 -73.65
N LYS A 339 16.61 -0.35 -73.21
CA LYS A 339 16.19 0.77 -74.06
C LYS A 339 17.36 1.52 -74.67
N ALA A 340 18.46 1.70 -73.94
CA ALA A 340 19.70 2.24 -74.48
C ALA A 340 20.26 1.37 -75.63
N SER A 341 20.34 0.04 -75.43
CA SER A 341 20.80 -0.86 -76.50
C SER A 341 19.86 -0.93 -77.71
N LEU A 342 18.56 -0.71 -77.51
CA LEU A 342 17.59 -0.53 -78.60
C LEU A 342 17.80 0.79 -79.34
N VAL A 343 18.08 1.88 -78.63
CA VAL A 343 18.43 3.18 -79.22
C VAL A 343 19.74 3.09 -80.02
N ASP A 344 20.77 2.40 -79.53
CA ASP A 344 22.00 2.13 -80.29
C ASP A 344 21.74 1.34 -81.58
N SER A 345 20.84 0.35 -81.51
CA SER A 345 20.42 -0.46 -82.66
C SER A 345 19.63 0.37 -83.69
N LEU A 346 18.71 1.23 -83.22
CA LEU A 346 17.98 2.18 -84.06
C LEU A 346 18.90 3.23 -84.68
N ASN A 347 19.86 3.77 -83.93
CA ASN A 347 20.83 4.75 -84.41
C ASN A 347 21.73 4.15 -85.52
N LYS A 348 22.15 2.89 -85.38
CA LYS A 348 22.84 2.15 -86.45
C LYS A 348 21.96 2.02 -87.71
N LYS A 349 20.67 1.67 -87.57
CA LYS A 349 19.73 1.62 -88.71
C LYS A 349 19.51 2.99 -89.34
N VAL A 350 19.47 4.05 -88.55
CA VAL A 350 19.36 5.44 -89.05
C VAL A 350 20.63 5.82 -89.82
N GLN A 351 21.82 5.42 -89.35
CA GLN A 351 23.07 5.62 -90.08
C GLN A 351 23.10 4.86 -91.42
N THR A 352 22.66 3.60 -91.49
CA THR A 352 22.60 2.86 -92.76
C THR A 352 21.57 3.46 -93.72
N LEU A 353 20.40 3.89 -93.22
CA LEU A 353 19.41 4.61 -94.03
C LEU A 353 19.93 5.97 -94.52
N TYR A 354 20.79 6.67 -93.77
CA TYR A 354 21.46 7.88 -94.26
C TYR A 354 22.48 7.60 -95.37
N THR A 355 23.23 6.49 -95.30
CA THR A 355 24.13 6.10 -96.40
C THR A 355 23.36 5.63 -97.64
N GLU A 356 22.32 4.81 -97.46
CA GLU A 356 21.43 4.38 -98.55
C GLU A 356 20.73 5.58 -99.21
N LYS A 357 20.24 6.55 -98.41
CA LYS A 357 19.71 7.82 -98.92
C LYS A 357 20.76 8.58 -99.75
N GLY A 358 21.99 8.67 -99.27
CA GLY A 358 23.09 9.33 -99.99
C GLY A 358 23.37 8.69 -101.35
N GLU A 359 23.40 7.35 -101.41
CA GLU A 359 23.50 6.60 -102.68
C GLU A 359 22.32 6.85 -103.61
N VAL A 360 21.09 6.88 -103.07
CA VAL A 360 19.88 7.18 -103.86
C VAL A 360 19.90 8.62 -104.36
N GLU A 361 20.39 9.58 -103.58
CA GLU A 361 20.59 10.97 -104.01
C GLU A 361 21.72 11.11 -105.04
N GLU A 362 22.76 10.27 -105.03
CA GLU A 362 23.72 10.18 -106.15
C GLU A 362 23.10 9.54 -107.40
N LYS A 363 22.34 8.45 -107.26
CA LYS A 363 21.60 7.79 -108.37
C LYS A 363 20.59 8.74 -109.03
N ILE A 364 19.81 9.49 -108.23
CA ILE A 364 18.87 10.51 -108.71
C ILE A 364 19.59 11.64 -109.44
N ARG A 365 20.72 12.14 -108.92
CA ARG A 365 21.52 13.16 -109.62
C ARG A 365 22.05 12.66 -110.97
N ALA A 366 22.60 11.45 -111.02
CA ALA A 366 23.08 10.84 -112.26
C ALA A 366 21.96 10.61 -113.29
N LEU A 367 20.78 10.20 -112.85
CA LEU A 367 19.60 10.01 -113.70
C LEU A 367 19.02 11.37 -114.16
N THR A 368 19.10 12.40 -113.32
CA THR A 368 18.73 13.78 -113.69
C THR A 368 19.66 14.34 -114.76
N THR A 369 20.98 14.13 -114.65
CA THR A 369 21.93 14.53 -115.71
C THR A 369 21.69 13.74 -117.00
N GLN A 370 21.49 12.41 -116.92
CA GLN A 370 21.12 11.62 -118.11
C GLN A 370 19.81 12.11 -118.76
N TYR A 371 18.84 12.57 -117.97
CA TYR A 371 17.61 13.16 -118.48
C TYR A 371 17.85 14.53 -119.14
N THR A 372 18.69 15.40 -118.58
CA THR A 372 19.05 16.68 -119.24
C THR A 372 19.82 16.45 -120.53
N ASP A 373 20.77 15.50 -120.55
CA ASP A 373 21.59 15.18 -121.71
C ASP A 373 20.75 14.55 -122.83
N LEU A 374 19.83 13.64 -122.47
CA LEU A 374 18.86 13.06 -123.40
C LEU A 374 17.87 14.11 -123.91
N LYS A 375 17.41 15.02 -123.03
CA LYS A 375 16.53 16.12 -123.41
C LYS A 375 17.21 17.03 -124.43
N THR A 376 18.43 17.52 -124.16
CA THR A 376 19.16 18.38 -125.10
C THR A 376 19.46 17.64 -126.40
N SER A 377 19.85 16.36 -126.35
CA SER A 377 20.04 15.55 -127.56
C SER A 377 18.74 15.38 -128.37
N SER A 378 17.58 15.29 -127.71
CA SER A 378 16.28 15.23 -128.34
C SER A 378 15.82 16.58 -128.92
N GLU A 379 16.12 17.69 -128.24
CA GLU A 379 15.84 19.06 -128.72
C GLU A 379 16.73 19.43 -129.91
N GLU A 380 18.02 19.05 -129.90
CA GLU A 380 18.89 19.15 -131.07
C GLU A 380 18.41 18.27 -132.23
N ARG A 381 17.93 17.05 -131.95
CA ARG A 381 17.39 16.17 -133.00
C ARG A 381 16.13 16.79 -133.62
N ALA A 382 15.16 17.21 -132.81
CA ALA A 382 13.96 17.89 -133.30
C ALA A 382 14.30 19.15 -134.10
N SER A 383 15.36 19.88 -133.74
CA SER A 383 15.86 21.03 -134.51
C SER A 383 16.38 20.61 -135.89
N ARG A 384 17.23 19.57 -135.96
CA ARG A 384 17.75 19.01 -137.23
C ARG A 384 16.64 18.42 -138.11
N ASP A 385 15.69 17.71 -137.50
CA ASP A 385 14.54 17.13 -138.19
C ASP A 385 13.62 18.25 -138.75
N SER A 386 13.43 19.34 -138.00
CA SER A 386 12.68 20.53 -138.48
C SER A 386 13.40 21.28 -139.59
N GLU A 387 14.73 21.36 -139.57
CA GLU A 387 15.53 21.96 -140.65
C GLU A 387 15.50 21.09 -141.92
N LEU A 388 15.53 19.76 -141.76
CA LEU A 388 15.35 18.82 -142.87
C LEU A 388 13.92 18.85 -143.43
N LEU A 389 12.90 18.99 -142.60
CA LEU A 389 11.51 19.18 -143.04
C LEU A 389 11.35 20.50 -143.81
N PHE A 390 11.92 21.60 -143.33
CA PHE A 390 11.92 22.88 -144.07
C PHE A 390 12.56 22.74 -145.46
N GLN A 391 13.72 22.07 -145.55
CA GLN A 391 14.35 21.75 -146.85
C GLN A 391 13.47 20.85 -147.74
N LYS A 392 12.64 19.98 -147.15
CA LYS A 392 11.71 19.14 -147.91
C LYS A 392 10.50 19.90 -148.40
N ASP A 393 9.96 20.82 -147.61
CA ASP A 393 8.85 21.67 -148.00
C ASP A 393 9.30 22.67 -149.10
N ASP A 394 10.50 23.23 -149.03
CA ASP A 394 11.09 24.04 -150.13
C ASP A 394 11.21 23.23 -151.44
N MET A 395 11.64 21.96 -151.37
CA MET A 395 11.64 21.07 -152.55
C MET A 395 10.22 20.74 -153.06
N LEU A 396 9.25 20.63 -152.15
CA LEU A 396 7.85 20.33 -152.50
C LEU A 396 7.20 21.53 -153.18
N ASN A 397 7.44 22.74 -152.67
CA ASN A 397 7.01 24.01 -153.27
C ASN A 397 7.56 24.16 -154.71
N GLN A 398 8.83 23.82 -154.95
CA GLN A 398 9.41 23.82 -156.31
C GLN A 398 8.68 22.84 -157.25
N LEU A 399 8.40 21.61 -156.78
CA LEU A 399 7.67 20.61 -157.57
C LEU A 399 6.21 21.01 -157.82
N GLU A 400 5.57 21.73 -156.89
CA GLU A 400 4.20 22.23 -157.05
C GLU A 400 4.15 23.45 -157.99
N GLU A 401 5.19 24.28 -158.04
CA GLU A 401 5.37 25.33 -159.04
C GLU A 401 5.57 24.73 -160.46
N GLU A 402 6.43 23.71 -160.61
CA GLU A 402 6.59 22.95 -161.86
C GLU A 402 5.27 22.28 -162.30
N LEU A 403 4.54 21.65 -161.38
CA LEU A 403 3.24 21.03 -161.65
C LEU A 403 2.17 22.05 -162.04
N SER A 404 2.20 23.24 -161.43
CA SER A 404 1.29 24.34 -161.74
C SER A 404 1.53 24.90 -163.14
N ALA A 405 2.81 25.05 -163.54
CA ALA A 405 3.18 25.45 -164.90
C ALA A 405 2.65 24.43 -165.93
N ALA A 406 2.94 23.13 -165.75
CA ALA A 406 2.46 22.07 -166.63
C ALA A 406 0.92 21.96 -166.67
N SER A 407 0.25 22.25 -165.54
CA SER A 407 -1.21 22.28 -165.47
C SER A 407 -1.81 23.46 -166.23
N SER A 408 -1.13 24.61 -166.27
CA SER A 408 -1.55 25.77 -167.08
C SER A 408 -1.43 25.49 -168.58
N GLU A 409 -0.34 24.86 -169.02
CA GLU A 409 -0.14 24.40 -170.40
C GLU A 409 -1.19 23.34 -170.79
N SER A 410 -1.50 22.41 -169.88
CA SER A 410 -2.58 21.43 -170.08
C SER A 410 -3.95 22.11 -170.21
N SER A 411 -4.21 23.18 -169.46
CA SER A 411 -5.44 23.98 -169.58
C SER A 411 -5.52 24.72 -170.92
N GLU A 412 -4.43 25.32 -171.38
CA GLU A 412 -4.39 26.03 -172.66
C GLU A 412 -4.59 25.08 -173.86
N ASN A 413 -4.00 23.87 -173.79
CA ASN A 413 -4.26 22.81 -174.75
C ASN A 413 -5.71 22.31 -174.70
N ARG A 414 -6.32 22.19 -173.50
CA ARG A 414 -7.74 21.83 -173.35
C ARG A 414 -8.67 22.88 -173.97
N ASN A 415 -8.32 24.18 -173.91
CA ASN A 415 -9.08 25.25 -174.55
C ASN A 415 -9.06 25.13 -176.09
N LYS A 416 -7.88 24.86 -176.70
CA LYS A 416 -7.78 24.58 -178.15
C LYS A 416 -8.61 23.36 -178.58
N ILE A 417 -8.69 22.32 -177.75
CA ILE A 417 -9.55 21.15 -178.01
C ILE A 417 -11.04 21.54 -177.95
N ALA A 418 -11.43 22.50 -177.10
CA ALA A 418 -12.81 23.00 -177.06
C ALA A 418 -13.17 23.82 -178.31
N GLU A 419 -12.27 24.65 -178.83
CA GLU A 419 -12.47 25.39 -180.09
C GLU A 419 -12.69 24.43 -181.27
N LEU A 420 -11.82 23.42 -181.43
CA LEU A 420 -11.94 22.41 -182.49
C LEU A 420 -13.22 21.56 -182.39
N ASN A 421 -13.69 21.26 -181.18
CA ASN A 421 -14.97 20.56 -180.99
C ASN A 421 -16.18 21.45 -181.32
N ASN A 422 -16.11 22.76 -181.07
CA ASN A 422 -17.15 23.69 -181.47
C ASN A 422 -17.24 23.79 -183.00
N GLU A 423 -16.11 23.86 -183.71
CA GLU A 423 -16.10 23.79 -185.18
C GLU A 423 -16.75 22.49 -185.68
N LEU A 424 -16.35 21.33 -185.12
CA LEU A 424 -16.93 20.03 -185.46
C LEU A 424 -18.46 20.02 -185.28
N GLU A 425 -18.97 20.44 -184.13
CA GLU A 425 -20.41 20.40 -183.86
C GLU A 425 -21.20 21.39 -184.74
N THR A 426 -20.62 22.53 -185.16
CA THR A 426 -21.28 23.37 -186.19
C THR A 426 -21.44 22.64 -187.52
N THR A 427 -20.42 21.90 -188.00
CA THR A 427 -20.55 21.08 -189.22
C THR A 427 -21.56 19.94 -189.07
N ARG A 428 -21.70 19.40 -187.86
CA ARG A 428 -22.70 18.36 -187.54
C ARG A 428 -24.12 18.88 -187.59
N THR A 429 -24.39 20.05 -187.01
CA THR A 429 -25.73 20.66 -187.06
C THR A 429 -26.18 20.98 -188.49
N MET A 430 -25.27 21.29 -189.42
CA MET A 430 -25.61 21.38 -190.85
C MET A 430 -26.09 20.05 -191.42
N LEU A 431 -25.41 18.95 -191.11
CA LEU A 431 -25.76 17.60 -191.59
C LEU A 431 -27.12 17.13 -191.03
N ASP A 432 -27.38 17.34 -189.74
CA ASP A 432 -28.64 16.90 -189.12
C ASP A 432 -29.87 17.65 -189.69
N ASN A 433 -29.73 18.91 -190.10
CA ASN A 433 -30.79 19.63 -190.83
C ASN A 433 -31.14 18.97 -192.18
N GLU A 434 -30.13 18.46 -192.89
CA GLU A 434 -30.33 17.75 -194.17
C GLU A 434 -30.98 16.36 -193.95
N VAL A 435 -30.67 15.70 -192.83
CA VAL A 435 -31.34 14.46 -192.39
C VAL A 435 -32.82 14.71 -192.03
N VAL A 436 -33.13 15.82 -191.34
CA VAL A 436 -34.53 16.18 -191.00
C VAL A 436 -35.37 16.41 -192.26
N ALA A 437 -34.84 17.13 -193.25
CA ALA A 437 -35.51 17.32 -194.54
C ALA A 437 -35.82 15.97 -195.21
N ARG A 438 -34.86 15.03 -195.19
CA ARG A 438 -35.05 13.67 -195.72
C ARG A 438 -36.10 12.85 -194.95
N LYS A 439 -36.20 13.02 -193.63
CA LYS A 439 -37.14 12.26 -192.79
C LYS A 439 -38.60 12.60 -193.07
N SER A 440 -38.93 13.87 -193.28
CA SER A 440 -40.30 14.29 -193.62
C SER A 440 -40.88 13.66 -194.91
N LEU A 441 -40.02 13.16 -195.81
CA LEU A 441 -40.43 12.42 -197.01
C LEU A 441 -40.74 10.94 -196.72
N SER A 442 -40.21 10.38 -195.63
CA SER A 442 -40.39 8.99 -195.22
C SER A 442 -41.68 8.75 -194.47
N ASP A 443 -42.06 9.69 -193.59
CA ASP A 443 -43.21 9.52 -192.68
C ASP A 443 -44.56 9.47 -193.45
N VAL A 444 -44.62 10.09 -194.64
CA VAL A 444 -45.75 10.01 -195.58
C VAL A 444 -45.96 8.60 -196.15
N VAL A 445 -44.91 7.78 -196.24
CA VAL A 445 -44.97 6.43 -196.82
C VAL A 445 -45.47 5.42 -195.80
N HIS A 446 -44.90 5.41 -194.59
CA HIS A 446 -45.14 4.34 -193.61
C HIS A 446 -46.58 4.33 -193.05
N SER A 447 -47.24 5.49 -192.99
CA SER A 447 -48.67 5.61 -192.63
C SER A 447 -49.60 4.78 -193.55
N THR A 448 -49.14 4.38 -194.74
CA THR A 448 -49.90 3.50 -195.64
C THR A 448 -49.74 2.00 -195.35
N GLU A 449 -48.75 1.60 -194.55
CA GLU A 449 -48.50 0.20 -194.20
C GLU A 449 -49.19 -0.24 -192.90
N GLU A 450 -49.43 0.67 -191.96
CA GLU A 450 -50.04 0.35 -190.65
C GLU A 450 -51.44 -0.26 -190.80
N ALA A 451 -52.23 0.20 -191.79
CA ALA A 451 -53.58 -0.27 -192.10
C ALA A 451 -53.68 -1.75 -192.58
N LEU A 452 -52.55 -2.48 -192.66
CA LEU A 452 -52.46 -3.83 -193.24
C LEU A 452 -52.08 -4.93 -192.25
N ARG A 453 -51.78 -4.63 -190.97
CA ARG A 453 -51.21 -5.61 -190.01
C ARG A 453 -52.05 -5.94 -188.77
N ASP A 454 -53.20 -5.29 -188.57
CA ASP A 454 -54.16 -5.60 -187.49
C ASP A 454 -54.67 -7.06 -187.48
N SER A 455 -54.46 -7.80 -188.57
CA SER A 455 -54.87 -9.21 -188.75
C SER A 455 -54.04 -10.26 -187.98
N ARG A 456 -53.07 -9.86 -187.14
CA ARG A 456 -52.07 -10.78 -186.54
C ARG A 456 -52.09 -10.89 -185.00
N ASN A 457 -53.25 -10.61 -184.37
CA ASN A 457 -53.36 -10.24 -182.95
C ASN A 457 -53.40 -11.38 -181.88
N GLU A 458 -53.67 -12.64 -182.22
CA GLU A 458 -54.30 -13.56 -181.25
C GLU A 458 -53.40 -14.27 -180.20
N VAL A 459 -52.07 -14.34 -180.36
CA VAL A 459 -51.31 -15.54 -179.92
C VAL A 459 -50.49 -15.46 -178.60
N PHE A 460 -50.07 -14.29 -178.10
CA PHE A 460 -49.04 -14.25 -177.00
C PHE A 460 -49.48 -13.72 -175.62
N LYS A 461 -50.79 -13.73 -175.31
CA LYS A 461 -51.37 -13.28 -174.02
C LYS A 461 -51.12 -14.24 -172.83
N LEU A 462 -49.92 -14.82 -172.69
CA LEU A 462 -49.61 -15.83 -171.66
C LEU A 462 -48.23 -15.66 -170.98
N SER A 463 -47.52 -14.55 -171.22
CA SER A 463 -46.15 -14.35 -170.72
C SER A 463 -45.98 -13.23 -169.69
N GLU A 464 -47.05 -12.50 -169.35
CA GLU A 464 -46.96 -11.15 -168.74
C GLU A 464 -47.35 -11.10 -167.25
N GLU A 465 -48.19 -12.03 -166.77
CA GLU A 465 -48.78 -11.98 -165.42
C GLU A 465 -47.81 -12.32 -164.26
N LEU A 466 -46.56 -12.72 -164.55
CA LEU A 466 -45.60 -13.21 -163.54
C LEU A 466 -44.91 -12.08 -162.74
N ASP A 467 -44.69 -10.90 -163.34
CA ASP A 467 -43.97 -9.80 -162.70
C ASP A 467 -44.84 -8.98 -161.72
N GLU A 468 -46.15 -9.22 -161.69
CA GLU A 468 -47.12 -8.59 -160.78
C GLU A 468 -46.77 -8.80 -159.30
N VAL A 469 -46.23 -9.98 -158.97
CA VAL A 469 -45.90 -10.43 -157.60
C VAL A 469 -44.90 -9.52 -156.88
N LYS A 470 -44.07 -8.75 -157.60
CA LYS A 470 -43.04 -7.89 -156.99
C LYS A 470 -43.61 -6.64 -156.30
N ARG A 471 -44.82 -6.19 -156.64
CA ARG A 471 -45.36 -4.89 -156.18
C ARG A 471 -46.06 -4.92 -154.80
N SER A 472 -46.41 -6.09 -154.28
CA SER A 472 -47.09 -6.23 -152.98
C SER A 472 -46.20 -5.99 -151.75
N ASN A 473 -44.88 -6.08 -151.89
CA ASN A 473 -43.93 -6.07 -150.78
C ASN A 473 -43.64 -4.67 -150.19
N GLN A 474 -44.17 -3.61 -150.81
CA GLN A 474 -43.89 -2.21 -150.44
C GLN A 474 -44.73 -1.70 -149.25
N ASP A 475 -45.93 -2.27 -149.04
CA ASP A 475 -46.97 -1.71 -148.16
C ASP A 475 -46.64 -1.85 -146.65
N LEU A 476 -45.94 -2.93 -146.28
CA LEU A 476 -45.58 -3.27 -144.88
C LEU A 476 -44.70 -2.22 -144.18
N MET A 477 -43.94 -1.43 -144.94
CA MET A 477 -43.03 -0.41 -144.38
C MET A 477 -43.76 0.74 -143.66
N THR A 478 -45.00 1.03 -144.04
CA THR A 478 -45.73 2.22 -143.55
C THR A 478 -46.22 2.08 -142.11
N GLN A 479 -46.54 0.86 -141.68
CA GLN A 479 -47.12 0.59 -140.36
C GLN A 479 -46.10 0.66 -139.22
N ILE A 480 -44.84 0.32 -139.50
CA ILE A 480 -43.75 0.23 -138.50
C ILE A 480 -43.46 1.59 -137.85
N SER A 481 -43.58 2.69 -138.62
CA SER A 481 -43.23 4.03 -138.13
C SER A 481 -44.14 4.55 -137.02
N LYS A 482 -45.37 4.03 -136.87
CA LYS A 482 -46.37 4.55 -135.92
C LYS A 482 -46.26 3.96 -134.51
N LEU A 483 -45.57 2.83 -134.35
CA LEU A 483 -45.37 2.16 -133.05
C LEU A 483 -44.16 2.69 -132.27
N ALA A 484 -43.37 3.61 -132.85
CA ALA A 484 -42.15 4.13 -132.24
C ALA A 484 -42.43 5.17 -131.14
N ASP A 485 -43.39 6.07 -131.37
CA ASP A 485 -43.60 7.25 -130.53
C ASP A 485 -44.26 6.89 -129.18
N GLU A 486 -45.33 6.08 -129.19
CA GLU A 486 -46.04 5.60 -128.00
C GLU A 486 -45.11 4.82 -127.04
N ALA A 487 -44.07 4.18 -127.57
CA ALA A 487 -43.08 3.42 -126.81
C ALA A 487 -42.06 4.31 -126.06
N SER A 488 -42.13 5.64 -126.17
CA SER A 488 -41.23 6.59 -125.51
C SER A 488 -41.78 7.08 -124.16
N GLU A 489 -43.03 7.57 -124.12
CA GLU A 489 -43.64 8.17 -122.92
C GLU A 489 -43.73 7.19 -121.75
N VAL A 490 -44.09 5.93 -122.03
CA VAL A 490 -44.24 4.87 -121.02
C VAL A 490 -42.94 4.59 -120.25
N ARG A 491 -41.77 4.81 -120.86
CA ARG A 491 -40.46 4.58 -120.21
C ARG A 491 -40.17 5.65 -119.16
N HIS A 492 -40.55 6.89 -119.41
CA HIS A 492 -40.27 8.01 -118.50
C HIS A 492 -41.11 7.91 -117.21
N ALA A 493 -42.37 7.48 -117.32
CA ALA A 493 -43.25 7.29 -116.17
C ALA A 493 -42.84 6.10 -115.27
N LEU A 494 -42.14 5.10 -115.83
CA LEU A 494 -41.65 3.94 -115.08
C LEU A 494 -40.39 4.27 -114.27
N ALA A 495 -39.46 5.06 -114.83
CA ALA A 495 -38.19 5.41 -114.19
C ALA A 495 -38.37 6.09 -112.83
N ASN A 496 -39.19 7.15 -112.77
CA ASN A 496 -39.41 7.95 -111.55
C ASN A 496 -39.94 7.10 -110.37
N LYS A 497 -40.72 6.05 -110.65
CA LYS A 497 -41.27 5.16 -109.60
C LYS A 497 -40.28 4.11 -109.08
N ILE A 498 -39.20 3.86 -109.80
CA ILE A 498 -38.10 3.02 -109.32
C ILE A 498 -37.26 3.83 -108.33
N GLU A 499 -36.93 5.08 -108.67
CA GLU A 499 -36.18 5.99 -107.80
C GLU A 499 -36.88 6.27 -106.46
N GLU A 500 -38.20 6.50 -106.47
CA GLU A 500 -39.01 6.61 -105.24
C GLU A 500 -38.91 5.32 -104.38
N ALA A 501 -39.04 4.14 -104.98
CA ALA A 501 -39.00 2.87 -104.26
C ALA A 501 -37.61 2.53 -103.70
N GLU A 502 -36.54 2.86 -104.42
CA GLU A 502 -35.16 2.68 -103.96
C GLU A 502 -34.87 3.56 -102.73
N SER A 503 -35.35 4.82 -102.72
CA SER A 503 -35.17 5.73 -101.58
C SER A 503 -35.81 5.21 -100.27
N VAL A 504 -36.99 4.59 -100.36
CA VAL A 504 -37.67 3.96 -99.20
C VAL A 504 -36.94 2.69 -98.75
N SER A 505 -36.37 1.93 -99.70
CA SER A 505 -35.56 0.74 -99.37
C SER A 505 -34.27 1.10 -98.60
N ALA A 506 -33.64 2.23 -98.92
CA ALA A 506 -32.47 2.75 -98.22
C ALA A 506 -32.81 3.16 -96.79
N ALA A 507 -33.88 3.95 -96.59
CA ALA A 507 -34.31 4.38 -95.27
C ALA A 507 -34.64 3.20 -94.33
N LEU A 508 -35.32 2.16 -94.85
CA LEU A 508 -35.60 0.94 -94.09
C LEU A 508 -34.32 0.10 -93.81
N SER A 509 -33.33 0.14 -94.70
CA SER A 509 -32.02 -0.51 -94.47
C SER A 509 -31.26 0.16 -93.32
N ASP A 510 -31.22 1.50 -93.29
CA ASP A 510 -30.55 2.28 -92.26
C ASP A 510 -31.25 2.16 -90.89
N GLU A 511 -32.59 2.15 -90.86
CA GLU A 511 -33.35 1.90 -89.63
C GLU A 511 -33.12 0.47 -89.10
N LEU A 512 -33.07 -0.53 -89.98
CA LEU A 512 -32.77 -1.92 -89.60
C LEU A 512 -31.32 -2.08 -89.13
N ALA A 513 -30.37 -1.32 -89.68
CA ALA A 513 -28.99 -1.23 -89.20
C ALA A 513 -28.92 -0.60 -87.79
N SER A 514 -29.65 0.49 -87.56
CA SER A 514 -29.79 1.15 -86.25
C SER A 514 -30.36 0.19 -85.19
N VAL A 515 -31.46 -0.50 -85.51
CA VAL A 515 -32.07 -1.50 -84.61
C VAL A 515 -31.11 -2.66 -84.30
N ARG A 516 -30.31 -3.13 -85.26
CA ARG A 516 -29.26 -4.14 -85.03
C ARG A 516 -28.15 -3.62 -84.12
N GLU A 517 -27.77 -2.35 -84.21
CA GLU A 517 -26.76 -1.75 -83.35
C GLU A 517 -27.27 -1.57 -81.91
N VAL A 518 -28.53 -1.15 -81.73
CA VAL A 518 -29.19 -1.07 -80.42
C VAL A 518 -29.33 -2.46 -79.79
N LEU A 519 -29.74 -3.47 -80.55
CA LEU A 519 -29.78 -4.86 -80.09
C LEU A 519 -28.40 -5.32 -79.60
N LYS A 520 -27.33 -5.05 -80.37
CA LYS A 520 -25.96 -5.38 -79.99
C LYS A 520 -25.53 -4.70 -78.69
N ARG A 521 -25.80 -3.40 -78.51
CA ARG A 521 -25.54 -2.69 -77.24
C ARG A 521 -26.28 -3.35 -76.07
N SER A 522 -27.57 -3.63 -76.23
CA SER A 522 -28.37 -4.26 -75.17
C SER A 522 -27.86 -5.65 -74.76
N GLN A 523 -27.25 -6.40 -75.70
CA GLN A 523 -26.69 -7.71 -75.42
C GLN A 523 -25.29 -7.62 -74.79
N GLU A 524 -24.49 -6.60 -75.14
CA GLU A 524 -23.23 -6.28 -74.44
C GLU A 524 -23.49 -5.80 -73.00
N GLU A 525 -24.53 -4.99 -72.78
CA GLU A 525 -25.00 -4.59 -71.44
C GLU A 525 -25.54 -5.78 -70.63
N LEU A 526 -26.21 -6.74 -71.28
CA LEU A 526 -26.66 -7.98 -70.64
C LEU A 526 -25.50 -8.89 -70.23
N GLU A 527 -24.43 -8.98 -71.03
CA GLU A 527 -23.20 -9.67 -70.60
C GLU A 527 -22.51 -8.93 -69.45
N VAL A 528 -22.41 -7.60 -69.47
CA VAL A 528 -21.80 -6.82 -68.38
C VAL A 528 -22.57 -7.02 -67.07
N THR A 529 -23.90 -6.92 -67.09
CA THR A 529 -24.74 -7.12 -65.89
C THR A 529 -24.74 -8.56 -65.41
N SER A 530 -24.70 -9.56 -66.30
CA SER A 530 -24.53 -10.97 -65.95
C SER A 530 -23.18 -11.25 -65.26
N ASN A 531 -22.09 -10.70 -65.79
CA ASN A 531 -20.75 -10.83 -65.18
C ASN A 531 -20.65 -10.10 -63.83
N GLN A 532 -21.33 -8.95 -63.67
CA GLN A 532 -21.45 -8.27 -62.39
C GLN A 532 -22.23 -9.11 -61.37
N LEU A 533 -23.35 -9.72 -61.77
CA LEU A 533 -24.13 -10.62 -60.91
C LEU A 533 -23.32 -11.85 -60.48
N LEU A 534 -22.48 -12.39 -61.37
CA LEU A 534 -21.52 -13.45 -61.04
C LEU A 534 -20.53 -13.00 -59.95
N SER A 535 -19.88 -11.84 -60.09
CA SER A 535 -18.92 -11.39 -59.07
C SER A 535 -19.58 -10.99 -57.74
N VAL A 536 -20.85 -10.56 -57.76
CA VAL A 536 -21.67 -10.37 -56.55
C VAL A 536 -22.00 -11.73 -55.89
N SER A 537 -22.30 -12.76 -56.67
CA SER A 537 -22.52 -14.13 -56.18
C SER A 537 -21.26 -14.71 -55.53
N GLU A 538 -20.10 -14.53 -56.16
CA GLU A 538 -18.79 -14.91 -55.60
C GLU A 538 -18.51 -14.18 -54.28
N ALA A 539 -18.69 -12.86 -54.24
CA ALA A 539 -18.51 -12.06 -53.02
C ALA A 539 -19.47 -12.48 -51.89
N HIS A 540 -20.71 -12.87 -52.23
CA HIS A 540 -21.66 -13.44 -51.27
C HIS A 540 -21.23 -14.82 -50.75
N ALA A 541 -20.63 -15.66 -51.60
CA ALA A 541 -20.07 -16.95 -51.18
C ALA A 541 -18.86 -16.78 -50.23
N ASP A 542 -17.95 -15.85 -50.54
CA ASP A 542 -16.82 -15.50 -49.66
C ASP A 542 -17.30 -14.90 -48.32
N LEU A 543 -18.31 -14.03 -48.32
CA LEU A 543 -18.89 -13.47 -47.10
C LEU A 543 -19.54 -14.55 -46.21
N ASN A 544 -20.25 -15.52 -46.80
CA ASN A 544 -20.81 -16.65 -46.05
C ASN A 544 -19.73 -17.54 -45.43
N LYS A 545 -18.59 -17.69 -46.11
CA LYS A 545 -17.42 -18.42 -45.60
C LYS A 545 -16.73 -17.66 -44.45
N GLU A 546 -16.57 -16.34 -44.57
CA GLU A 546 -16.04 -15.49 -43.49
C GLU A 546 -16.97 -15.50 -42.26
N LEU A 547 -18.29 -15.45 -42.46
CA LEU A 547 -19.29 -15.59 -41.40
C LEU A 547 -19.18 -16.96 -40.69
N LEU A 548 -19.03 -18.04 -41.45
CA LEU A 548 -18.84 -19.40 -40.90
C LEU A 548 -17.54 -19.50 -40.07
N ASP A 549 -16.44 -18.93 -40.55
CA ASP A 549 -15.17 -18.94 -39.83
C ASP A 549 -15.17 -17.98 -38.63
N ALA A 550 -15.96 -16.90 -38.66
CA ALA A 550 -16.25 -16.06 -37.49
C ALA A 550 -17.06 -16.82 -36.42
N TYR A 551 -18.07 -17.61 -36.81
CA TYR A 551 -18.81 -18.47 -35.87
C TYR A 551 -17.90 -19.52 -35.21
N LYS A 552 -16.98 -20.16 -35.97
CA LYS A 552 -16.00 -21.11 -35.39
C LYS A 552 -15.06 -20.43 -34.37
N LYS A 553 -14.62 -19.18 -34.64
CA LYS A 553 -13.80 -18.39 -33.71
C LYS A 553 -14.60 -17.98 -32.46
N LEU A 554 -15.89 -17.68 -32.60
CA LEU A 554 -16.78 -17.41 -31.47
C LEU A 554 -17.00 -18.66 -30.62
N GLU A 555 -17.11 -19.84 -31.24
CA GLU A 555 -17.21 -21.13 -30.55
C GLU A 555 -15.88 -21.50 -29.84
N SER A 556 -14.71 -21.29 -30.46
CA SER A 556 -13.43 -21.57 -29.83
C SER A 556 -13.18 -20.66 -28.61
N THR A 557 -13.40 -19.35 -28.76
CA THR A 557 -13.26 -18.38 -27.66
C THR A 557 -14.30 -18.60 -26.54
N THR A 558 -15.51 -19.04 -26.86
CA THR A 558 -16.50 -19.46 -25.85
C THR A 558 -16.03 -20.70 -25.08
N ASN A 559 -15.46 -21.69 -25.77
CA ASN A 559 -14.88 -22.88 -25.12
C ASN A 559 -13.63 -22.55 -24.29
N GLU A 560 -12.82 -21.58 -24.70
CA GLU A 560 -11.71 -21.04 -23.92
C GLU A 560 -12.20 -20.31 -22.66
N LEU A 561 -13.21 -19.44 -22.77
CA LEU A 561 -13.86 -18.80 -21.62
C LEU A 561 -14.44 -19.81 -20.62
N VAL A 562 -14.91 -20.97 -21.08
CA VAL A 562 -15.35 -22.08 -20.21
C VAL A 562 -14.17 -22.78 -19.52
N LYS A 563 -13.00 -22.88 -20.16
CA LYS A 563 -11.76 -23.36 -19.50
C LYS A 563 -11.27 -22.35 -18.47
N GLU A 564 -11.21 -21.07 -18.82
CA GLU A 564 -10.82 -19.97 -17.91
C GLU A 564 -11.71 -19.89 -16.67
N ARG A 565 -13.02 -20.10 -16.83
CA ARG A 565 -13.95 -20.19 -15.68
C ARG A 565 -13.69 -21.41 -14.79
N LYS A 566 -13.20 -22.53 -15.33
CA LYS A 566 -12.78 -23.70 -14.53
C LYS A 566 -11.46 -23.42 -13.81
N ILE A 567 -10.49 -22.77 -14.46
CA ILE A 567 -9.19 -22.39 -13.87
C ILE A 567 -9.39 -21.35 -12.76
N ASN A 568 -10.22 -20.32 -12.97
CA ASN A 568 -10.60 -19.39 -11.91
C ASN A 568 -11.31 -20.10 -10.74
N ALA A 569 -12.09 -21.15 -11.01
CA ALA A 569 -12.72 -21.94 -9.95
C ALA A 569 -11.75 -22.87 -9.19
N THR A 570 -10.59 -23.26 -9.75
CA THR A 570 -9.54 -23.93 -8.98
C THR A 570 -8.69 -22.92 -8.22
N LEU A 571 -8.24 -21.84 -8.87
CA LEU A 571 -7.48 -20.76 -8.25
C LEU A 571 -8.21 -20.12 -7.06
N ASN A 572 -9.53 -19.90 -7.14
CA ASN A 572 -10.29 -19.38 -5.98
C ASN A 572 -10.33 -20.36 -4.79
N ARG A 573 -10.30 -21.69 -5.03
CA ARG A 573 -10.23 -22.69 -3.95
C ARG A 573 -8.83 -22.76 -3.34
N GLU A 574 -7.79 -22.63 -4.17
CA GLU A 574 -6.40 -22.55 -3.73
C GLU A 574 -6.16 -21.27 -2.92
N LEU A 575 -6.72 -20.13 -3.34
CA LEU A 575 -6.70 -18.87 -2.63
C LEU A 575 -7.46 -18.96 -1.29
N GLU A 576 -8.65 -19.57 -1.25
CA GLU A 576 -9.40 -19.81 -0.01
C GLU A 576 -8.63 -20.74 0.95
N ALA A 577 -7.89 -21.73 0.44
CA ALA A 577 -7.02 -22.59 1.23
C ALA A 577 -5.78 -21.84 1.76
N LEU A 578 -5.14 -21.00 0.94
CA LEU A 578 -4.02 -20.15 1.36
C LEU A 578 -4.43 -19.11 2.40
N VAL A 579 -5.63 -18.54 2.31
CA VAL A 579 -6.19 -17.65 3.34
C VAL A 579 -6.37 -18.41 4.67
N LYS A 580 -6.91 -19.64 4.65
CA LYS A 580 -7.03 -20.48 5.86
C LYS A 580 -5.66 -20.82 6.46
N GLN A 581 -4.68 -21.17 5.62
CA GLN A 581 -3.31 -21.42 6.05
C GLN A 581 -2.67 -20.16 6.66
N SER A 582 -2.91 -18.97 6.09
CA SER A 582 -2.42 -17.70 6.60
C SER A 582 -3.04 -17.33 7.96
N VAL A 583 -4.31 -17.67 8.21
CA VAL A 583 -4.92 -17.50 9.54
C VAL A 583 -4.21 -18.38 10.58
N ILE A 584 -4.04 -19.68 10.28
CA ILE A 584 -3.35 -20.64 11.16
C ILE A 584 -1.91 -20.18 11.43
N GLU A 585 -1.19 -19.72 10.41
CA GLU A 585 0.17 -19.19 10.59
C GLU A 585 0.18 -17.89 11.40
N SER A 586 -0.84 -17.02 11.25
CA SER A 586 -0.97 -15.82 12.09
C SER A 586 -1.21 -16.15 13.56
N GLU A 587 -1.87 -17.27 13.86
CA GLU A 587 -2.12 -17.75 15.21
C GLU A 587 -0.87 -18.40 15.81
N ALA A 588 -0.14 -19.21 15.04
CA ALA A 588 1.16 -19.75 15.44
C ALA A 588 2.21 -18.63 15.66
N ARG A 589 2.21 -17.57 14.84
CA ARG A 589 3.05 -16.38 15.06
C ARG A 589 2.65 -15.62 16.34
N LYS A 590 1.36 -15.57 16.71
CA LYS A 590 0.92 -14.96 17.98
C LYS A 590 1.34 -15.79 19.19
N SER A 591 1.25 -17.12 19.15
CA SER A 591 1.74 -17.94 20.27
C SER A 591 3.25 -17.82 20.43
N LEU A 592 4.01 -17.91 19.34
CA LEU A 592 5.47 -17.73 19.37
C LEU A 592 5.89 -16.32 19.83
N GLN A 593 5.09 -15.29 19.56
CA GLN A 593 5.32 -13.95 20.10
C GLN A 593 5.10 -13.91 21.63
N VAL A 594 4.07 -14.58 22.15
CA VAL A 594 3.85 -14.71 23.61
C VAL A 594 5.00 -15.49 24.26
N ASP A 595 5.41 -16.61 23.67
CA ASP A 595 6.56 -17.40 24.14
C ASP A 595 7.86 -16.56 24.17
N LEU A 596 8.08 -15.72 23.14
CA LEU A 596 9.22 -14.81 23.05
C LEU A 596 9.16 -13.68 24.08
N ASP A 597 7.99 -13.09 24.30
CA ASP A 597 7.79 -12.04 25.30
C ASP A 597 7.93 -12.58 26.74
N GLU A 598 7.51 -13.82 26.99
CA GLU A 598 7.70 -14.49 28.28
C GLU A 598 9.16 -14.95 28.49
N ALA A 599 9.83 -15.48 27.47
CA ALA A 599 11.27 -15.74 27.51
C ALA A 599 12.07 -14.44 27.74
N THR A 600 11.67 -13.33 27.10
CA THR A 600 12.28 -12.01 27.29
C THR A 600 12.02 -11.45 28.69
N ARG A 601 10.81 -11.63 29.25
CA ARG A 601 10.49 -11.28 30.64
C ARG A 601 11.35 -12.08 31.62
N SER A 602 11.46 -13.40 31.41
CA SER A 602 12.28 -14.31 32.21
C SER A 602 13.77 -13.94 32.17
N LEU A 603 14.30 -13.62 30.99
CA LEU A 603 15.68 -13.14 30.82
C LEU A 603 15.93 -11.82 31.56
N ASN A 604 14.97 -10.90 31.54
CA ASN A 604 15.08 -9.64 32.29
C ASN A 604 15.02 -9.86 33.81
N GLU A 605 14.25 -10.84 34.29
CA GLU A 605 14.21 -11.23 35.72
C GLU A 605 15.52 -11.91 36.16
N VAL A 606 16.09 -12.79 35.33
CA VAL A 606 17.43 -13.38 35.57
C VAL A 606 18.52 -12.30 35.55
N ASN A 607 18.46 -11.35 34.62
CA ASN A 607 19.41 -10.22 34.57
C ASN A 607 19.27 -9.32 35.80
N GLY A 608 18.04 -8.99 36.24
CA GLY A 608 17.80 -8.24 37.47
C GLY A 608 18.31 -8.97 38.73
N SER A 609 18.09 -10.28 38.79
CA SER A 609 18.61 -11.15 39.86
C SER A 609 20.13 -11.21 39.86
N THR A 610 20.75 -11.31 38.69
CA THR A 610 22.21 -11.33 38.51
C THR A 610 22.83 -9.98 38.87
N LEU A 611 22.20 -8.86 38.53
CA LEU A 611 22.63 -7.52 38.96
C LEU A 611 22.50 -7.34 40.47
N SER A 612 21.44 -7.86 41.09
CA SER A 612 21.26 -7.87 42.54
C SER A 612 22.37 -8.68 43.24
N LEU A 613 22.63 -9.91 42.76
CA LEU A 613 23.72 -10.76 43.25
C LEU A 613 25.10 -10.13 43.02
N SER A 614 25.35 -9.50 41.88
CA SER A 614 26.61 -8.80 41.59
C SER A 614 26.83 -7.62 42.53
N LYS A 615 25.77 -6.86 42.85
CA LYS A 615 25.83 -5.77 43.83
C LYS A 615 26.02 -6.28 45.26
N GLN A 616 25.38 -7.39 45.62
CA GLN A 616 25.65 -8.06 46.90
C GLN A 616 27.11 -8.51 46.99
N LEU A 617 27.64 -9.15 45.94
CA LEU A 617 29.03 -9.59 45.84
C LEU A 617 30.02 -8.43 46.00
N GLU A 618 29.81 -7.33 45.28
CA GLU A 618 30.61 -6.10 45.41
C GLU A 618 30.58 -5.55 46.85
N THR A 619 29.43 -5.57 47.54
CA THR A 619 29.36 -5.17 48.95
C THR A 619 30.01 -6.19 49.90
N THR A 620 30.05 -7.48 49.57
CA THR A 620 30.79 -8.46 50.37
C THR A 620 32.29 -8.38 50.14
N ASP A 621 32.77 -8.13 48.92
CA ASP A 621 34.19 -7.93 48.62
C ASP A 621 34.71 -6.64 49.25
N SER A 622 33.89 -5.59 49.29
CA SER A 622 34.15 -4.36 50.06
C SER A 622 34.31 -4.65 51.56
N LYS A 623 33.41 -5.47 52.15
CA LYS A 623 33.49 -5.89 53.56
C LYS A 623 34.69 -6.80 53.83
N ILE A 624 35.00 -7.73 52.92
CA ILE A 624 36.17 -8.62 53.01
C ILE A 624 37.46 -7.80 52.95
N SER A 625 37.50 -6.75 52.14
CA SER A 625 38.63 -5.81 52.07
C SER A 625 38.81 -5.05 53.39
N ALA A 626 37.73 -4.48 53.95
CA ALA A 626 37.77 -3.82 55.25
C ALA A 626 38.19 -4.77 56.39
N ILE A 627 37.61 -5.98 56.46
CA ILE A 627 37.97 -7.01 57.45
C ILE A 627 39.43 -7.48 57.28
N LYS A 628 39.96 -7.49 56.04
CA LYS A 628 41.37 -7.80 55.77
C LYS A 628 42.29 -6.68 56.26
N GLU A 629 41.92 -5.41 56.07
CA GLU A 629 42.65 -4.25 56.61
C GLU A 629 42.61 -4.24 58.15
N GLU A 630 41.44 -4.45 58.76
CA GLU A 630 41.29 -4.62 60.21
C GLU A 630 42.15 -5.77 60.75
N LYS A 631 42.16 -6.93 60.08
CA LYS A 631 43.00 -8.07 60.43
C LYS A 631 44.49 -7.73 60.33
N GLU A 632 44.92 -6.97 59.32
CA GLU A 632 46.31 -6.56 59.17
C GLU A 632 46.72 -5.56 60.27
N MET A 633 45.84 -4.61 60.60
CA MET A 633 46.04 -3.65 61.71
C MET A 633 46.09 -4.35 63.07
N LEU A 634 45.17 -5.28 63.35
CA LEU A 634 45.18 -6.10 64.56
C LEU A 634 46.43 -6.99 64.64
N SER A 635 46.91 -7.54 63.52
CA SER A 635 48.15 -8.32 63.48
C SER A 635 49.38 -7.46 63.75
N LYS A 636 49.44 -6.21 63.26
CA LYS A 636 50.51 -5.26 63.59
C LYS A 636 50.49 -4.91 65.08
N ALA A 637 49.32 -4.52 65.61
CA ALA A 637 49.15 -4.20 67.03
C ALA A 637 49.51 -5.39 67.94
N LEU A 638 49.17 -6.63 67.55
CA LEU A 638 49.54 -7.83 68.30
C LEU A 638 51.06 -8.09 68.30
N GLU A 639 51.76 -7.88 67.17
CA GLU A 639 53.22 -8.02 67.12
C GLU A 639 53.94 -6.88 67.87
N GLU A 640 53.39 -5.66 67.88
CA GLU A 640 53.87 -4.56 68.72
C GLU A 640 53.67 -4.85 70.21
N GLN A 641 52.49 -5.36 70.59
CA GLN A 641 52.21 -5.78 71.96
C GLN A 641 53.14 -6.93 72.40
N LYS A 642 53.35 -7.95 71.57
CA LYS A 642 54.32 -9.04 71.84
C LYS A 642 55.73 -8.51 72.11
N LYS A 643 56.21 -7.58 71.29
CA LYS A 643 57.52 -6.91 71.50
C LYS A 643 57.54 -6.17 72.83
N SER A 644 56.50 -5.40 73.15
CA SER A 644 56.39 -4.69 74.42
C SER A 644 56.37 -5.64 75.62
N THR A 645 55.69 -6.79 75.52
CA THR A 645 55.68 -7.80 76.59
C THR A 645 56.99 -8.56 76.71
N ALA A 646 57.70 -8.80 75.61
CA ALA A 646 59.03 -9.42 75.63
C ALA A 646 60.05 -8.50 76.34
N VAL A 647 60.05 -7.21 76.00
CA VAL A 647 60.87 -6.20 76.70
C VAL A 647 60.46 -6.06 78.17
N ALA A 648 59.17 -6.12 78.51
CA ALA A 648 58.72 -6.13 79.90
C ALA A 648 59.18 -7.39 80.67
N GLN A 649 59.22 -8.55 80.01
CA GLN A 649 59.70 -9.80 80.58
C GLN A 649 61.23 -9.81 80.76
N GLU A 650 61.98 -9.29 79.79
CA GLU A 650 63.43 -9.08 79.88
C GLU A 650 63.80 -8.17 81.05
N ASN A 651 63.14 -7.01 81.17
CA ASN A 651 63.29 -6.11 82.31
C ASN A 651 62.90 -6.77 83.65
N MET A 652 61.89 -7.66 83.66
CA MET A 652 61.52 -8.42 84.85
C MET A 652 62.57 -9.49 85.21
N GLU A 653 63.20 -10.13 84.24
CA GLU A 653 64.27 -11.09 84.47
C GLU A 653 65.55 -10.41 85.00
N ASP A 654 65.92 -9.24 84.47
CA ASP A 654 66.98 -8.39 85.02
C ASP A 654 66.65 -7.88 86.42
N ALA A 655 65.40 -7.50 86.69
CA ALA A 655 64.94 -7.18 88.05
C ALA A 655 65.07 -8.39 88.99
N GLN A 656 64.70 -9.60 88.56
CA GLN A 656 64.90 -10.82 89.36
C GLN A 656 66.38 -11.16 89.56
N ASN A 657 67.24 -10.95 88.57
CA ASN A 657 68.67 -11.25 88.66
C ASN A 657 69.40 -10.24 89.55
N THR A 658 69.01 -8.96 89.52
CA THR A 658 69.50 -7.95 90.48
C THR A 658 68.97 -8.21 91.89
N ILE A 659 67.70 -8.62 92.06
CA ILE A 659 67.16 -9.06 93.36
C ILE A 659 67.93 -10.27 93.93
N LYS A 660 68.24 -11.29 93.10
CA LYS A 660 69.06 -12.45 93.52
C LYS A 660 70.45 -12.01 93.99
N ARG A 661 71.10 -11.09 93.27
CA ARG A 661 72.42 -10.54 93.66
C ARG A 661 72.35 -9.73 94.96
N LEU A 662 71.35 -8.89 95.12
CA LEU A 662 71.11 -8.17 96.38
C LEU A 662 70.79 -9.11 97.54
N GLY A 663 70.14 -10.25 97.26
CA GLY A 663 69.90 -11.33 98.22
C GLY A 663 71.20 -11.96 98.75
N THR A 664 72.12 -12.36 97.85
CA THR A 664 73.42 -12.94 98.25
C THR A 664 74.35 -11.90 98.88
N GLU A 665 74.32 -10.64 98.42
CA GLU A 665 74.99 -9.53 99.10
C GLU A 665 74.45 -9.36 100.53
N ARG A 666 73.11 -9.34 100.73
CA ARG A 666 72.49 -9.26 102.07
C ARG A 666 72.89 -10.43 102.96
N GLU A 667 72.90 -11.66 102.44
CA GLU A 667 73.34 -12.85 103.18
C GLU A 667 74.84 -12.77 103.54
N SER A 668 75.67 -12.18 102.68
CA SER A 668 77.08 -11.90 102.99
C SER A 668 77.25 -10.84 104.09
N PHE A 669 76.37 -9.83 104.15
CA PHE A 669 76.33 -8.87 105.27
C PHE A 669 75.78 -9.50 106.54
N GLU A 670 74.78 -10.37 106.46
CA GLU A 670 74.16 -11.02 107.61
C GLU A 670 75.09 -12.06 108.26
N THR A 671 75.86 -12.80 107.45
CA THR A 671 76.93 -13.69 107.95
C THR A 671 78.11 -12.92 108.54
N ARG A 672 78.52 -11.78 107.95
CA ARG A 672 79.49 -10.86 108.59
C ARG A 672 78.96 -10.28 109.91
N SER A 673 77.68 -9.91 109.96
CA SER A 673 77.05 -9.38 111.18
C SER A 673 77.03 -10.42 112.29
N LYS A 674 76.66 -11.68 112.00
CA LYS A 674 76.70 -12.79 112.96
C LYS A 674 78.14 -13.05 113.45
N LYS A 675 79.14 -13.03 112.55
CA LYS A 675 80.55 -13.15 112.93
C LYS A 675 81.02 -12.01 113.86
N LEU A 676 80.59 -10.78 113.61
CA LEU A 676 80.85 -9.63 114.51
C LEU A 676 80.10 -9.74 115.84
N GLU A 677 78.90 -10.36 115.86
CA GLU A 677 78.13 -10.64 117.07
C GLU A 677 78.77 -11.75 117.92
N ASP A 678 79.29 -12.82 117.30
CA ASP A 678 80.11 -13.86 117.95
C ASP A 678 81.42 -13.29 118.50
N GLU A 679 82.10 -12.41 117.76
CA GLU A 679 83.29 -11.67 118.21
C GLU A 679 82.95 -10.75 119.40
N LEU A 680 81.80 -10.07 119.37
CA LEU A 680 81.29 -9.28 120.51
C LEU A 680 80.95 -10.15 121.72
N ALA A 681 80.34 -11.31 121.53
CA ALA A 681 80.03 -12.26 122.60
C ALA A 681 81.32 -12.81 123.24
N THR A 682 82.32 -13.13 122.42
CA THR A 682 83.66 -13.56 122.84
C THR A 682 84.37 -12.45 123.63
N ALA A 683 84.43 -11.23 123.10
CA ALA A 683 85.02 -10.07 123.78
C ALA A 683 84.30 -9.74 125.10
N LYS A 684 82.97 -9.85 125.14
CA LYS A 684 82.16 -9.66 126.36
C LYS A 684 82.43 -10.74 127.42
N GLY A 685 82.64 -11.99 127.00
CA GLY A 685 83.11 -13.08 127.86
C GLY A 685 84.50 -12.83 128.41
N GLU A 686 85.41 -12.30 127.59
CA GLU A 686 86.79 -11.99 128.03
C GLU A 686 86.86 -10.74 128.93
N ILE A 687 86.05 -9.71 128.68
CA ILE A 687 85.86 -8.57 129.59
C ILE A 687 85.38 -9.09 130.95
N LEU A 688 84.42 -10.04 131.01
CA LEU A 688 83.99 -10.66 132.27
C LEU A 688 85.08 -11.49 132.93
N ARG A 689 85.97 -12.15 132.16
CA ARG A 689 87.14 -12.86 132.68
C ARG A 689 88.15 -11.89 133.33
N LEU A 690 88.50 -10.81 132.63
CA LEU A 690 89.42 -9.78 133.11
C LEU A 690 88.86 -9.05 134.35
N ARG A 691 87.56 -8.70 134.34
CA ARG A 691 86.90 -8.04 135.48
C ARG A 691 86.87 -8.88 136.76
N ARG A 692 86.98 -10.22 136.65
CA ARG A 692 87.16 -11.12 137.80
C ARG A 692 88.60 -11.14 138.34
N GLN A 693 89.60 -10.81 137.53
CA GLN A 693 91.02 -10.80 137.93
C GLN A 693 91.45 -9.48 138.60
N ILE A 694 90.67 -8.40 138.46
CA ILE A 694 91.01 -7.05 138.93
C ILE A 694 90.63 -6.80 140.41
N ASN A 695 89.74 -7.61 141.00
CA ASN A 695 89.06 -7.29 142.27
C ASN A 695 89.80 -7.64 143.59
N THR A 696 91.10 -7.99 143.59
CA THR A 696 91.80 -8.48 144.80
C THR A 696 93.21 -7.91 145.08
N ALA A 697 93.62 -6.82 144.41
CA ALA A 697 94.84 -6.07 144.72
C ALA A 697 94.63 -4.55 144.65
N GLN A 698 95.53 -3.75 145.26
CA GLN A 698 95.15 -2.46 145.87
C GLN A 698 95.92 -1.23 145.32
N SER A 699 95.16 -0.20 144.90
CA SER A 699 95.56 1.22 144.75
C SER A 699 96.54 1.60 143.61
N PRO A 700 96.69 2.90 143.24
CA PRO A 700 95.60 3.78 142.77
C PRO A 700 95.97 4.70 141.57
N ASN A 701 94.98 5.50 141.12
CA ASN A 701 95.06 6.77 140.38
C ASN A 701 95.18 6.81 138.83
N THR A 702 94.39 7.75 138.28
CA THR A 702 94.49 8.46 136.97
C THR A 702 93.81 7.81 135.76
N GLU A 703 92.84 8.53 135.18
CA GLU A 703 92.04 8.15 134.00
C GLU A 703 91.73 9.43 133.18
N VAL A 704 92.39 9.63 132.03
CA VAL A 704 92.26 10.84 131.18
C VAL A 704 92.63 10.53 129.71
N LEU A 705 91.80 11.00 128.75
CA LEU A 705 92.05 11.17 127.28
C LEU A 705 92.19 9.88 126.40
N GLN A 706 91.49 9.78 125.25
CA GLN A 706 91.85 10.17 123.85
C GLN A 706 92.97 9.30 123.19
N GLU A 707 93.07 9.05 121.87
CA GLU A 707 92.24 9.25 120.64
C GLU A 707 93.05 8.63 119.44
N THR A 708 92.60 8.79 118.19
CA THR A 708 93.33 8.51 116.91
C THR A 708 93.52 7.02 116.51
N GLY A 709 93.69 6.66 115.22
CA GLY A 709 93.58 7.45 113.98
C GLY A 709 94.06 6.73 112.69
N ALA A 710 93.88 7.39 111.52
CA ALA A 710 94.24 7.00 110.14
C ALA A 710 93.44 5.83 109.49
N THR A 711 92.86 5.84 108.27
CA THR A 711 92.97 6.58 106.97
C THR A 711 94.12 6.17 106.04
N PRO A 712 93.92 6.03 104.70
CA PRO A 712 93.98 7.23 103.81
C PRO A 712 93.21 7.21 102.44
N ASN A 713 92.97 8.42 101.88
CA ASN A 713 92.97 8.80 100.42
C ASN A 713 91.87 8.25 99.44
N ASN A 714 91.45 8.94 98.35
CA ASN A 714 91.85 10.26 97.77
C ASN A 714 90.75 10.98 96.92
N SER A 715 90.94 12.30 96.72
CA SER A 715 90.63 13.16 95.54
C SER A 715 89.20 13.58 95.11
N GLN A 716 89.12 14.89 94.78
CA GLN A 716 88.02 15.76 94.29
C GLN A 716 88.14 15.98 92.74
N PRO A 717 87.33 16.82 91.99
CA PRO A 717 86.74 18.12 92.35
C PRO A 717 85.34 18.50 91.77
N LEU A 718 84.94 19.78 91.93
CA LEU A 718 83.69 20.45 91.53
C LEU A 718 83.63 20.86 90.03
N LYS A 719 82.41 21.07 89.48
CA LYS A 719 81.97 22.41 89.01
C LYS A 719 80.47 22.58 88.64
N GLU A 720 79.98 23.80 88.95
CA GLU A 720 78.95 24.64 88.28
C GLU A 720 77.43 24.33 88.24
N GLN A 721 76.67 25.34 88.70
CA GLN A 721 75.26 25.70 88.46
C GLN A 721 75.14 26.54 87.15
N PRO A 722 73.95 27.03 86.66
CA PRO A 722 72.57 27.07 87.21
C PRO A 722 71.56 26.31 86.29
N GLY A 723 70.22 26.33 86.42
CA GLY A 723 69.29 27.08 87.28
C GLY A 723 68.49 28.14 86.50
N ASN A 724 67.18 27.95 86.31
CA ASN A 724 66.22 29.03 86.03
C ASN A 724 64.77 28.60 86.35
N ASP A 725 63.86 29.57 86.46
CA ASP A 725 62.50 29.38 86.99
C ASP A 725 61.38 29.84 86.01
N ARG A 726 60.21 29.22 86.14
CA ARG A 726 58.86 29.76 85.90
C ARG A 726 58.48 30.55 84.60
N VAL A 727 57.78 29.84 83.70
CA VAL A 727 56.50 30.20 83.00
C VAL A 727 56.40 31.50 82.17
N GLN A 728 56.04 31.35 80.87
CA GLN A 728 54.95 32.15 80.23
C GLN A 728 54.37 31.49 78.95
N ASN A 729 53.19 31.95 78.50
CA ASN A 729 52.39 31.38 77.41
C ASN A 729 52.78 31.89 76.01
N THR A 730 52.48 31.08 74.96
CA THR A 730 51.78 31.53 73.73
C THR A 730 51.01 30.37 73.08
N ASN A 731 49.89 30.65 72.41
CA ASN A 731 48.95 29.64 71.86
C ASN A 731 48.98 29.59 70.32
N SER A 732 48.81 28.40 69.73
CA SER A 732 48.13 28.11 68.44
C SER A 732 48.46 26.67 67.97
N ALA A 733 47.56 25.85 67.40
CA ALA A 733 46.10 25.90 67.25
C ALA A 733 45.58 24.47 66.93
N ASP A 734 44.30 24.37 66.53
CA ASP A 734 43.61 23.20 65.96
C ASP A 734 43.36 21.96 66.85
N ALA A 735 42.25 21.22 66.69
CA ALA A 735 40.92 21.58 66.19
C ALA A 735 39.91 20.49 66.63
N VAL A 736 38.77 20.85 67.23
CA VAL A 736 37.68 19.91 67.55
C VAL A 736 36.36 20.41 66.96
N ALA A 737 35.64 19.48 66.35
CA ALA A 737 34.50 19.64 65.46
C ALA A 737 33.43 20.67 65.86
N SER A 738 32.91 21.39 64.86
CA SER A 738 31.51 21.22 64.43
C SER A 738 31.18 22.07 63.18
N HIS A 739 29.96 21.87 62.66
CA HIS A 739 29.26 22.62 61.61
C HIS A 739 29.65 22.41 60.13
N SER A 740 28.66 21.88 59.41
CA SER A 740 28.55 21.86 57.96
C SER A 740 28.07 23.21 57.41
N SER A 741 28.61 23.64 56.26
CA SER A 741 27.83 24.36 55.23
C SER A 741 28.54 24.55 53.90
N LYS A 742 27.85 24.11 52.84
CA LYS A 742 27.74 24.74 51.50
C LYS A 742 29.00 25.43 50.90
N ARG A 743 29.49 24.86 49.79
CA ARG A 743 29.71 25.68 48.58
C ARG A 743 29.22 24.97 47.32
N ILE A 744 28.89 25.77 46.31
CA ILE A 744 28.11 25.40 45.12
C ILE A 744 28.95 25.69 43.86
N TYR A 745 28.47 25.18 42.72
CA TYR A 745 28.96 25.31 41.33
C TYR A 745 29.96 24.21 40.91
N ARG A 746 29.90 23.71 39.65
CA ARG A 746 29.28 24.30 38.46
C ARG A 746 28.55 23.28 37.55
N ARG A 747 27.37 23.70 37.07
CA ARG A 747 26.52 23.05 36.06
C ARG A 747 27.20 23.04 34.67
N ARG A 748 27.16 21.92 33.94
CA ARG A 748 27.23 21.93 32.46
C ARG A 748 26.36 20.83 31.84
N LYS A 749 25.65 21.16 30.75
CA LYS A 749 24.93 20.19 29.89
C LYS A 749 25.94 19.46 29.00
N GLY A 750 25.62 18.24 28.58
CA GLY A 750 26.43 17.44 27.66
C GLY A 750 25.65 16.30 27.00
N ARG A 751 24.60 16.61 26.23
CA ARG A 751 23.91 15.64 25.35
C ARG A 751 24.36 15.87 23.91
N PRO A 752 24.92 14.86 23.23
CA PRO A 752 24.75 14.65 21.79
C PRO A 752 23.59 13.68 21.54
N ALA A 753 23.16 13.58 20.27
CA ALA A 753 22.25 12.52 19.84
C ALA A 753 23.01 11.46 19.04
N ALA A 754 22.63 10.21 19.27
CA ALA A 754 22.63 9.08 18.34
C ALA A 754 21.43 8.22 18.76
#